data_AF-A0A7V4WAU9-F1
#
_entry.id   AF-A0A7V4WAU9-F1
#
_cell.length_a   1.000
_cell.length_b   1.000
_cell.length_c   1.000
_cell.angle_alpha   90.00
_cell.angle_beta   90.00
_cell.angle_gamma   90.00
#
_symmetry.space_group_name_H-M   'P 1'
#
loop_
_entity.id
_entity.type
_entity.pdbx_description
1 polymer ?
#
loop_
_entity_poly.entity_id
_entity_poly.type
_entity_poly.pdbx_seq_one_letter_code
_entity_poly.pdbx_strand_id
1 'polypeptide(L)'
;MVNVTSSRMRVGERMDRFATRIFTPVAERMAKNRILGKAAVEISYTAGLLALSLGYRSWDAGASLRAAAQKAGLDSYMELVRHYNNVSSSYLPGSLTPEPAGYLERGWVIANHKLVSFHAAFISSLLSLPDNVEGKLETLKFVFLSAETAISTAILYTSWHVGIAIHEMGHYLTAAKLTALNKASQAAADGMKEKGFLAKLGWYAKMFIQIPWGKFEGVKIEGGNYAPDAPYNLAVAASGPRWSGYLAAVTLPIATVAISLGLILGSEAAIYIGRFFLAPGLVGLLDRFLADRGKLKEYRMREQIAEEKASRAAQAAVGESWMNRVAALKERMINSRMHTIELSDGSKVSSPWQWRNCAMGGRHTEKEYPESNISMQESMFVPLSAKTYEEAQEMTVRLQYRLKEIIESAPGAKVMGIGLEGGLAPYVEKEEGDRVPEQRLWRMMKQAILDCGYVPGVDVAIALDPAASELENAYRKDNDRPDSVGMYRFWRDKSKVEMSREEILDLYKDAMEKDGIPIVSIEDGFGERDHVGWKLIMEKLGDKVFIIGDDLVTTKDSNIEACARNGEINAALIKANQIGTLSETVIAMLTALAYGAELVVSHRSKSPNDPFEADIATAMNAVGMKTGGGANTERLQKYGRVMEIMAIAGAKKRKITEEERKELERNLKELVFALTGKEVDLKPGATEVDLTNLFLRMLAIEAVIGTEEATNAGIPSAAATILLGKTGTVRFKGSTPLGTSAGEDEAIHYVDSMILPSKITEKYPDLFKKEEDGTLRFKKTVKYEDVEKDPELLELWRKANRYEGKGCLDAAEHIEKILASSFIGKTVSQLGSLVDIDRQLLKLELEQAKAAGRIAADAPTEEKIHVMQRKGVLGMNAILSMSLALGRAVAASQGKELWQLIREQALEAAAKVIAGYEGGSWQEIVKKKSMEEVMTRFKEVAKEAAQKEGKPVYELIRRALPVYPV
;
A
#
# COMPACT_ATOMS: atom_id res chain seq x y z
N MET A 1 -15.38 24.93 18.77
CA MET A 1 -15.33 25.97 17.72
C MET A 1 -15.28 27.42 18.24
N VAL A 2 -15.20 27.70 19.55
CA VAL A 2 -15.34 29.10 20.08
C VAL A 2 -14.01 29.86 20.26
N ASN A 3 -12.84 29.23 20.11
CA ASN A 3 -11.53 29.89 20.33
C ASN A 3 -10.85 30.48 19.07
N VAL A 4 -11.50 30.41 17.90
CA VAL A 4 -10.91 30.87 16.62
C VAL A 4 -11.10 32.38 16.39
N THR A 5 -12.04 33.01 17.08
CA THR A 5 -12.36 34.44 16.94
C THR A 5 -11.41 35.35 17.72
N SER A 6 -10.93 34.93 18.89
CA SER A 6 -10.09 35.79 19.76
C SER A 6 -8.64 35.96 19.26
N SER A 7 -8.09 34.96 18.58
CA SER A 7 -6.74 35.03 17.96
C SER A 7 -6.75 35.79 16.64
N ARG A 8 -7.84 35.69 15.85
CA ARG A 8 -8.07 36.51 14.65
C ARG A 8 -8.17 38.00 14.99
N MET A 9 -8.86 38.36 16.07
CA MET A 9 -8.92 39.76 16.57
C MET A 9 -7.55 40.28 17.00
N ARG A 10 -6.76 39.53 17.79
CA ARG A 10 -5.45 40.01 18.28
C ARG A 10 -4.38 40.18 17.19
N VAL A 11 -4.44 39.40 16.12
CA VAL A 11 -3.54 39.54 14.95
C VAL A 11 -4.00 40.67 14.04
N GLY A 12 -5.31 40.80 13.82
CA GLY A 12 -5.93 41.97 13.19
C GLY A 12 -5.51 43.26 13.89
N GLU A 13 -5.68 43.36 15.21
CA GLU A 13 -5.25 44.50 16.02
C GLU A 13 -3.73 44.75 16.01
N ARG A 14 -2.88 43.73 15.83
CA ARG A 14 -1.42 43.91 15.74
C ARG A 14 -1.00 44.41 14.36
N MET A 15 -1.62 43.91 13.29
CA MET A 15 -1.42 44.42 11.93
C MET A 15 -2.02 45.81 11.77
N ASP A 16 -3.17 46.08 12.40
CA ASP A 16 -3.83 47.37 12.39
C ASP A 16 -2.99 48.40 13.17
N ARG A 17 -2.44 48.04 14.33
CA ARG A 17 -1.45 48.88 15.05
C ARG A 17 -0.15 49.09 14.29
N PHE A 18 0.34 48.10 13.53
CA PHE A 18 1.56 48.19 12.73
C PHE A 18 1.34 49.06 11.48
N ALA A 19 0.26 48.82 10.73
CA ALA A 19 -0.16 49.64 9.60
C ALA A 19 -0.46 51.07 10.05
N THR A 20 -1.17 51.26 11.16
CA THR A 20 -1.40 52.59 11.75
C THR A 20 -0.06 53.26 12.11
N ARG A 21 0.90 52.58 12.75
CA ARG A 21 2.21 53.18 13.05
C ARG A 21 3.05 53.54 11.82
N ILE A 22 2.92 52.81 10.72
CA ILE A 22 3.66 53.06 9.47
C ILE A 22 2.98 54.12 8.59
N PHE A 23 1.65 54.08 8.48
CA PHE A 23 0.87 54.94 7.58
C PHE A 23 0.33 56.20 8.25
N THR A 24 0.31 56.30 9.59
CA THR A 24 -0.08 57.55 10.29
C THR A 24 0.89 58.70 10.00
N PRO A 25 2.23 58.52 10.02
CA PRO A 25 3.16 59.58 9.63
C PRO A 25 3.04 59.99 8.15
N VAL A 26 2.68 59.04 7.27
CA VAL A 26 2.37 59.30 5.84
C VAL A 26 1.10 60.16 5.75
N ALA A 27 0.05 59.79 6.49
CA ALA A 27 -1.20 60.52 6.55
C ALA A 27 -1.05 61.92 7.17
N GLU A 28 -0.22 62.08 8.20
CA GLU A 28 0.11 63.36 8.84
C GLU A 28 0.90 64.28 7.90
N ARG A 29 1.86 63.74 7.13
CA ARG A 29 2.61 64.50 6.11
C ARG A 29 1.71 64.89 4.92
N MET A 30 0.80 64.01 4.50
CA MET A 30 -0.23 64.30 3.48
C MET A 30 -1.29 65.30 3.95
N ALA A 31 -1.62 65.30 5.25
CA ALA A 31 -2.53 66.27 5.86
C ALA A 31 -1.95 67.68 5.91
N LYS A 32 -0.62 67.81 6.06
CA LYS A 32 0.11 69.09 6.05
C LYS A 32 0.06 69.79 4.67
N ASN A 33 0.00 69.02 3.58
CA ASN A 33 0.00 69.53 2.19
C ASN A 33 -1.42 69.61 1.54
N ARG A 34 -2.50 69.61 2.34
CA ARG A 34 -3.91 69.73 1.88
C ARG A 34 -4.36 68.70 0.82
N ILE A 35 -3.82 67.48 0.80
CA ILE A 35 -4.15 66.42 -0.20
C ILE A 35 -5.33 65.50 0.25
N LEU A 36 -6.23 65.98 1.11
CA LEU A 36 -7.12 65.09 1.89
C LEU A 36 -8.46 64.68 1.25
N GLY A 37 -8.83 65.15 0.06
CA GLY A 37 -10.20 64.92 -0.46
C GLY A 37 -10.44 63.60 -1.20
N LYS A 38 -9.50 63.18 -2.08
CA LYS A 38 -9.73 62.07 -3.03
C LYS A 38 -8.58 61.06 -3.15
N ALA A 39 -7.33 61.45 -2.85
CA ALA A 39 -6.19 60.54 -2.91
C ALA A 39 -6.17 59.53 -1.74
N ALA A 40 -6.57 59.94 -0.54
CA ALA A 40 -6.75 59.04 0.60
C ALA A 40 -7.88 58.02 0.36
N VAL A 41 -8.92 58.42 -0.39
CA VAL A 41 -10.01 57.55 -0.84
C VAL A 41 -9.52 56.57 -1.89
N GLU A 42 -8.73 57.00 -2.89
CA GLU A 42 -8.14 56.09 -3.90
C GLU A 42 -7.11 55.13 -3.32
N ILE A 43 -6.27 55.54 -2.35
CA ILE A 43 -5.30 54.67 -1.69
C ILE A 43 -6.03 53.66 -0.79
N SER A 44 -7.08 54.08 -0.07
CA SER A 44 -7.94 53.16 0.70
C SER A 44 -8.78 52.24 -0.20
N TYR A 45 -9.18 52.72 -1.38
CA TYR A 45 -9.90 51.96 -2.41
C TYR A 45 -8.98 50.95 -3.11
N THR A 46 -7.71 51.30 -3.34
CA THR A 46 -6.69 50.41 -3.90
C THR A 46 -6.26 49.37 -2.86
N ALA A 47 -6.12 49.74 -1.58
CA ALA A 47 -5.91 48.80 -0.48
C ALA A 47 -7.12 47.88 -0.24
N GLY A 48 -8.35 48.40 -0.41
CA GLY A 48 -9.59 47.63 -0.37
C GLY A 48 -9.77 46.68 -1.56
N LEU A 49 -9.42 47.11 -2.77
CA LEU A 49 -9.36 46.29 -3.99
C LEU A 49 -8.27 45.21 -3.89
N LEU A 50 -7.13 45.53 -3.26
CA LEU A 50 -6.09 44.56 -2.93
C LEU A 50 -6.63 43.54 -1.91
N ALA A 51 -7.35 43.96 -0.86
CA ALA A 51 -7.96 43.05 0.11
C ALA A 51 -9.07 42.16 -0.50
N LEU A 52 -9.87 42.69 -1.43
CA LEU A 52 -10.92 41.98 -2.17
C LEU A 52 -10.37 41.00 -3.23
N SER A 53 -9.33 41.39 -3.97
CA SER A 53 -8.62 40.49 -4.92
C SER A 53 -7.82 39.39 -4.23
N LEU A 54 -7.49 39.58 -2.94
CA LEU A 54 -6.88 38.60 -2.05
C LEU A 54 -7.90 37.76 -1.25
N GLY A 55 -9.20 37.86 -1.52
CA GLY A 55 -10.24 36.95 -1.02
C GLY A 55 -10.74 37.18 0.41
N TYR A 56 -10.44 38.32 1.04
CA TYR A 56 -10.93 38.62 2.40
C TYR A 56 -12.40 39.08 2.39
N ARG A 57 -13.34 38.22 2.82
CA ARG A 57 -14.79 38.55 2.91
C ARG A 57 -15.23 39.34 4.15
N SER A 58 -14.33 39.65 5.09
CA SER A 58 -14.67 40.42 6.30
C SER A 58 -13.52 41.32 6.74
N TRP A 59 -13.27 42.34 5.94
CA TRP A 59 -12.53 43.50 6.40
C TRP A 59 -13.57 44.50 6.90
N ASP A 60 -13.74 44.64 8.22
CA ASP A 60 -14.69 45.60 8.81
C ASP A 60 -14.08 47.02 8.82
N ALA A 61 -13.58 47.43 7.66
CA ALA A 61 -13.08 48.78 7.40
C ALA A 61 -14.21 49.83 7.44
N GLY A 62 -15.46 49.36 7.48
CA GLY A 62 -16.65 50.21 7.41
C GLY A 62 -16.80 51.17 8.59
N ALA A 63 -16.36 50.84 9.80
CA ALA A 63 -16.56 51.71 10.97
C ALA A 63 -15.62 52.94 10.95
N SER A 64 -14.32 52.72 10.72
CA SER A 64 -13.31 53.78 10.69
C SER A 64 -13.42 54.68 9.45
N LEU A 65 -13.76 54.10 8.29
CA LEU A 65 -14.04 54.88 7.07
C LEU A 65 -15.36 55.64 7.14
N ARG A 66 -16.40 55.13 7.82
CA ARG A 66 -17.65 55.88 8.06
C ARG A 66 -17.41 57.09 8.96
N ALA A 67 -16.64 56.94 10.04
CA ALA A 67 -16.28 58.04 10.92
C ALA A 67 -15.45 59.12 10.20
N ALA A 68 -14.54 58.72 9.30
CA ALA A 68 -13.74 59.64 8.50
C ALA A 68 -14.55 60.34 7.39
N ALA A 69 -15.43 59.63 6.69
CA ALA A 69 -16.27 60.18 5.63
C ALA A 69 -17.35 61.13 6.17
N GLN A 70 -17.91 60.84 7.35
CA GLN A 70 -18.90 61.70 8.02
C GLN A 70 -18.26 62.99 8.55
N LYS A 71 -16.98 62.95 8.96
CA LYS A 71 -16.20 64.14 9.30
C LYS A 71 -15.82 65.01 8.09
N ALA A 72 -15.91 64.46 6.89
CA ALA A 72 -15.50 65.09 5.62
C ALA A 72 -16.67 65.53 4.71
N GLY A 73 -17.94 65.33 5.14
CA GLY A 73 -19.12 65.86 4.44
C GLY A 73 -19.43 65.23 3.07
N LEU A 74 -19.19 63.92 2.90
CA LEU A 74 -19.32 63.21 1.61
C LEU A 74 -20.55 62.28 1.56
N ASP A 75 -21.74 62.85 1.39
CA ASP A 75 -23.02 62.13 1.41
C ASP A 75 -23.21 61.14 0.23
N SER A 76 -22.58 61.40 -0.92
CA SER A 76 -22.63 60.53 -2.11
C SER A 76 -21.87 59.20 -1.94
N TYR A 77 -20.96 59.09 -0.96
CA TYR A 77 -20.27 57.85 -0.62
C TYR A 77 -21.15 56.90 0.21
N MET A 78 -22.12 57.43 0.95
CA MET A 78 -23.02 56.66 1.82
C MET A 78 -24.11 55.91 1.02
N GLU A 79 -24.53 56.43 -0.13
CA GLU A 79 -25.49 55.74 -1.02
C GLU A 79 -24.86 54.57 -1.77
N LEU A 80 -23.60 54.70 -2.20
CA LEU A 80 -22.88 53.65 -2.94
C LEU A 80 -22.61 52.42 -2.05
N VAL A 81 -22.29 52.64 -0.77
CA VAL A 81 -22.08 51.58 0.24
C VAL A 81 -23.38 50.86 0.62
N ARG A 82 -24.53 51.55 0.60
CA ARG A 82 -25.85 50.91 0.78
C ARG A 82 -26.24 50.05 -0.41
N HIS A 83 -25.99 50.52 -1.63
CA HIS A 83 -26.36 49.77 -2.84
C HIS A 83 -25.59 48.44 -2.95
N TYR A 84 -24.32 48.42 -2.50
CA TYR A 84 -23.48 47.22 -2.56
C TYR A 84 -23.78 46.16 -1.49
N ASN A 85 -24.20 46.57 -0.29
CA ASN A 85 -24.55 45.63 0.78
C ASN A 85 -25.83 44.83 0.48
N ASN A 86 -26.74 45.37 -0.33
CA ASN A 86 -27.97 44.67 -0.75
C ASN A 86 -27.72 43.59 -1.83
N VAL A 87 -26.58 43.61 -2.53
CA VAL A 87 -26.21 42.59 -3.52
C VAL A 87 -25.50 41.39 -2.87
N SER A 88 -24.95 41.58 -1.66
CA SER A 88 -24.17 40.57 -0.93
C SER A 88 -25.02 39.52 -0.18
N SER A 89 -26.35 39.69 -0.05
CA SER A 89 -27.19 38.84 0.82
C SER A 89 -27.99 37.74 0.10
N SER A 90 -27.79 37.52 -1.20
CA SER A 90 -28.65 36.62 -2.01
C SER A 90 -28.05 35.25 -2.36
N TYR A 91 -26.99 34.79 -1.68
CA TYR A 91 -26.47 33.43 -1.90
C TYR A 91 -26.17 32.70 -0.60
N LEU A 92 -27.05 31.75 -0.26
CA LEU A 92 -26.81 30.39 0.29
C LEU A 92 -28.21 29.75 0.51
N PRO A 93 -28.42 28.40 0.43
CA PRO A 93 -27.42 27.32 0.50
C PRO A 93 -27.58 26.19 -0.54
N GLY A 94 -26.56 25.33 -0.66
CA GLY A 94 -26.72 23.96 -1.20
C GLY A 94 -25.78 23.56 -2.33
N SER A 95 -24.53 23.25 -2.03
CA SER A 95 -23.74 22.18 -2.67
C SER A 95 -22.33 22.14 -2.11
N LEU A 96 -21.88 20.93 -1.76
CA LEU A 96 -20.47 20.61 -1.53
C LEU A 96 -19.73 20.89 -2.85
N THR A 97 -19.06 22.04 -2.93
CA THR A 97 -18.12 22.31 -4.01
C THR A 97 -16.79 21.64 -3.66
N PRO A 98 -16.13 20.96 -4.60
CA PRO A 98 -14.77 20.47 -4.39
C PRO A 98 -13.91 21.66 -3.99
N GLU A 99 -13.07 21.53 -2.94
CA GLU A 99 -12.08 22.55 -2.66
C GLU A 99 -11.23 22.77 -3.92
N PRO A 100 -11.17 24.00 -4.45
CA PRO A 100 -10.39 24.26 -5.65
C PRO A 100 -8.92 23.97 -5.35
N ALA A 101 -8.24 23.31 -6.30
CA ALA A 101 -6.80 23.04 -6.23
C ALA A 101 -6.00 24.22 -5.66
N GLY A 102 -5.10 23.90 -4.72
CA GLY A 102 -4.32 24.87 -3.96
C GLY A 102 -3.54 25.80 -4.89
N TYR A 103 -3.43 27.08 -4.50
CA TYR A 103 -2.85 28.15 -5.32
C TYR A 103 -1.39 27.92 -5.80
N LEU A 104 -0.69 26.93 -5.23
CA LEU A 104 0.65 26.50 -5.66
C LEU A 104 0.67 25.89 -7.08
N GLU A 105 -0.43 25.34 -7.57
CA GLU A 105 -0.48 24.70 -8.90
C GLU A 105 -0.66 25.70 -10.07
N ARG A 106 -0.92 26.99 -9.79
CA ARG A 106 -1.48 27.94 -10.79
C ARG A 106 -0.58 29.10 -11.24
N GLY A 107 0.74 29.07 -11.04
CA GLY A 107 1.54 30.22 -11.52
C GLY A 107 1.55 31.44 -10.59
N TRP A 108 0.93 31.32 -9.41
CA TRP A 108 0.47 32.46 -8.61
C TRP A 108 1.55 33.13 -7.74
N VAL A 109 2.81 32.66 -7.79
CA VAL A 109 3.91 33.15 -6.95
C VAL A 109 4.65 34.32 -7.61
N ILE A 110 4.95 34.28 -8.92
CA ILE A 110 5.70 35.35 -9.61
C ILE A 110 4.87 36.63 -9.79
N ALA A 111 3.59 36.49 -10.14
CA ALA A 111 2.70 37.64 -10.33
C ALA A 111 2.62 38.50 -9.06
N ASN A 112 2.65 37.87 -7.88
CA ASN A 112 2.64 38.56 -6.59
C ASN A 112 3.99 39.22 -6.24
N HIS A 113 5.14 38.59 -6.48
CA HIS A 113 6.45 39.19 -6.13
C HIS A 113 6.73 40.49 -6.89
N LYS A 114 6.48 40.51 -8.20
CA LYS A 114 6.67 41.71 -9.03
C LYS A 114 5.61 42.77 -8.73
N LEU A 115 4.34 42.38 -8.60
CA LEU A 115 3.23 43.30 -8.33
C LEU A 115 3.32 43.92 -6.93
N VAL A 116 3.60 43.14 -5.90
CA VAL A 116 3.80 43.65 -4.53
C VAL A 116 5.02 44.55 -4.46
N SER A 117 6.13 44.18 -5.13
CA SER A 117 7.31 45.05 -5.22
C SER A 117 7.00 46.38 -5.89
N PHE A 118 6.14 46.37 -6.93
CA PHE A 118 5.71 47.60 -7.62
C PHE A 118 4.93 48.49 -6.66
N HIS A 119 3.90 47.95 -6.02
CA HIS A 119 3.10 48.73 -5.07
C HIS A 119 3.95 49.23 -3.89
N ALA A 120 4.80 48.38 -3.31
CA ALA A 120 5.64 48.78 -2.19
C ALA A 120 6.66 49.88 -2.57
N ALA A 121 7.29 49.77 -3.75
CA ALA A 121 8.28 50.75 -4.20
C ALA A 121 7.65 52.11 -4.54
N PHE A 122 6.54 52.11 -5.29
CA PHE A 122 5.90 53.33 -5.78
C PHE A 122 4.98 53.99 -4.75
N ILE A 123 4.26 53.24 -3.89
CA ILE A 123 3.46 53.85 -2.82
C ILE A 123 4.37 54.43 -1.74
N SER A 124 5.45 53.74 -1.39
CA SER A 124 6.39 54.26 -0.38
C SER A 124 7.14 55.51 -0.82
N SER A 125 7.17 55.83 -2.12
CA SER A 125 7.75 57.07 -2.65
C SER A 125 7.06 58.33 -2.11
N LEU A 126 5.81 58.21 -1.66
CA LEU A 126 5.07 59.29 -1.02
C LEU A 126 5.71 59.74 0.31
N LEU A 127 6.55 58.89 0.94
CA LEU A 127 7.36 59.27 2.10
C LEU A 127 8.45 60.29 1.75
N SER A 128 8.86 60.33 0.48
CA SER A 128 9.88 61.23 -0.07
C SER A 128 9.28 62.45 -0.78
N LEU A 129 7.96 62.69 -0.66
CA LEU A 129 7.29 63.78 -1.33
C LEU A 129 7.81 65.14 -0.81
N PRO A 130 8.29 66.04 -1.70
CA PRO A 130 8.71 67.38 -1.32
C PRO A 130 7.56 68.22 -0.77
N ASP A 131 7.85 69.08 0.21
CA ASP A 131 6.83 69.87 0.91
C ASP A 131 6.15 70.93 0.02
N ASN A 132 6.68 71.20 -1.18
CA ASN A 132 6.14 72.14 -2.16
C ASN A 132 5.23 71.50 -3.23
N VAL A 133 4.94 70.19 -3.14
CA VAL A 133 4.07 69.48 -4.08
C VAL A 133 2.64 69.43 -3.51
N GLU A 134 1.74 70.20 -4.12
CA GLU A 134 0.31 70.22 -3.79
C GLU A 134 -0.52 69.79 -5.01
N GLY A 135 -1.43 68.83 -4.84
CA GLY A 135 -2.34 68.38 -5.90
C GLY A 135 -2.09 66.95 -6.46
N LYS A 136 -3.14 66.34 -7.02
CA LYS A 136 -3.13 64.94 -7.50
C LYS A 136 -2.20 64.77 -8.71
N LEU A 137 -2.23 65.71 -9.65
CA LEU A 137 -1.47 65.62 -10.88
C LEU A 137 0.02 65.82 -10.63
N GLU A 138 0.36 66.73 -9.73
CA GLU A 138 1.72 67.04 -9.29
C GLU A 138 2.32 65.86 -8.51
N THR A 139 1.52 65.23 -7.64
CA THR A 139 1.91 63.98 -6.94
C THR A 139 2.17 62.85 -7.93
N LEU A 140 1.30 62.65 -8.92
CA LEU A 140 1.51 61.62 -9.95
C LEU A 140 2.74 61.91 -10.83
N LYS A 141 2.99 63.19 -11.17
CA LYS A 141 4.20 63.61 -11.86
C LYS A 141 5.45 63.35 -11.02
N PHE A 142 5.40 63.56 -9.71
CA PHE A 142 6.50 63.20 -8.81
C PHE A 142 6.75 61.69 -8.81
N VAL A 143 5.72 60.87 -8.63
CA VAL A 143 5.85 59.41 -8.52
C VAL A 143 6.27 58.75 -9.84
N PHE A 144 5.79 59.23 -10.99
CA PHE A 144 5.96 58.57 -12.29
C PHE A 144 6.78 59.34 -13.33
N LEU A 145 7.02 60.64 -13.15
CA LEU A 145 7.71 61.50 -14.13
C LEU A 145 8.82 62.34 -13.50
N SER A 146 9.47 61.86 -12.43
CA SER A 146 10.60 62.54 -11.78
C SER A 146 11.79 61.60 -11.53
N ALA A 147 12.87 62.13 -10.94
CA ALA A 147 14.00 61.31 -10.48
C ALA A 147 13.58 60.21 -9.49
N GLU A 148 12.47 60.43 -8.76
CA GLU A 148 11.88 59.44 -7.86
C GLU A 148 11.40 58.18 -8.59
N THR A 149 10.98 58.31 -9.85
CA THR A 149 10.61 57.17 -10.69
C THR A 149 11.79 56.21 -10.86
N ALA A 150 13.00 56.74 -11.04
CA ALA A 150 14.20 55.91 -11.21
C ALA A 150 14.55 55.17 -9.91
N ILE A 151 14.43 55.84 -8.76
CA ILE A 151 14.67 55.23 -7.44
C ILE A 151 13.62 54.16 -7.14
N SER A 152 12.34 54.46 -7.37
CA SER A 152 11.24 53.50 -7.18
C SER A 152 11.35 52.31 -8.13
N THR A 153 11.83 52.51 -9.36
CA THR A 153 12.11 51.42 -10.31
C THR A 153 13.29 50.55 -9.84
N ALA A 154 14.33 51.15 -9.27
CA ALA A 154 15.46 50.41 -8.70
C ALA A 154 15.03 49.60 -7.45
N ILE A 155 14.22 50.18 -6.57
CA ILE A 155 13.65 49.47 -5.40
C ILE A 155 12.72 48.35 -5.84
N LEU A 156 11.85 48.58 -6.83
CA LEU A 156 11.02 47.54 -7.45
C LEU A 156 11.90 46.39 -7.93
N TYR A 157 12.91 46.70 -8.76
CA TYR A 157 13.76 45.70 -9.38
C TYR A 157 14.48 44.84 -8.34
N THR A 158 15.13 45.50 -7.39
CA THR A 158 15.87 44.82 -6.31
C THR A 158 14.93 44.03 -5.41
N SER A 159 13.76 44.55 -5.08
CA SER A 159 12.76 43.89 -4.23
C SER A 159 12.26 42.58 -4.83
N TRP A 160 11.82 42.58 -6.10
CA TRP A 160 11.30 41.34 -6.70
C TRP A 160 12.42 40.33 -6.91
N HIS A 161 13.64 40.79 -7.24
CA HIS A 161 14.81 39.93 -7.39
C HIS A 161 15.16 39.24 -6.07
N VAL A 162 15.27 40.01 -4.97
CA VAL A 162 15.55 39.49 -3.62
C VAL A 162 14.45 38.51 -3.19
N GLY A 163 13.18 38.86 -3.40
CA GLY A 163 12.06 38.01 -3.00
C GLY A 163 12.07 36.66 -3.72
N ILE A 164 12.18 36.66 -5.05
CA ILE A 164 12.25 35.43 -5.85
C ILE A 164 13.51 34.64 -5.50
N ALA A 165 14.67 35.29 -5.39
CA ALA A 165 15.92 34.62 -5.06
C ALA A 165 15.81 33.87 -3.72
N ILE A 166 15.37 34.55 -2.66
CA ILE A 166 15.31 33.95 -1.32
C ILE A 166 14.26 32.83 -1.22
N HIS A 167 13.09 33.00 -1.85
CA HIS A 167 12.05 31.99 -1.89
C HIS A 167 12.54 30.70 -2.56
N GLU A 168 13.08 30.82 -3.77
CA GLU A 168 13.52 29.69 -4.59
C GLU A 168 14.82 29.07 -4.08
N MET A 169 15.72 29.86 -3.47
CA MET A 169 16.85 29.32 -2.70
C MET A 169 16.36 28.42 -1.57
N GLY A 170 15.26 28.77 -0.90
CA GLY A 170 14.64 27.93 0.11
C GLY A 170 14.21 26.57 -0.42
N HIS A 171 13.50 26.56 -1.55
CA HIS A 171 13.12 25.34 -2.27
C HIS A 171 14.33 24.50 -2.68
N TYR A 172 15.30 25.11 -3.35
CA TYR A 172 16.48 24.43 -3.86
C TYR A 172 17.33 23.83 -2.73
N LEU A 173 17.63 24.60 -1.68
CA LEU A 173 18.46 24.12 -0.56
C LEU A 173 17.77 23.00 0.22
N THR A 174 16.44 23.06 0.33
CA THR A 174 15.66 21.99 0.96
C THR A 174 15.65 20.74 0.08
N ALA A 175 15.45 20.88 -1.24
CA ALA A 175 15.54 19.77 -2.18
C ALA A 175 16.94 19.13 -2.20
N ALA A 176 18.00 19.94 -2.19
CA ALA A 176 19.39 19.47 -2.10
C ALA A 176 19.70 18.74 -0.78
N LYS A 177 19.10 19.20 0.33
CA LYS A 177 19.20 18.53 1.62
C LYS A 177 18.46 17.19 1.62
N LEU A 178 17.32 17.13 0.95
CA LEU A 178 16.49 15.91 0.84
C LEU A 178 16.95 14.95 -0.26
N THR A 179 18.04 15.27 -0.98
CA THR A 179 18.52 14.48 -2.12
C THR A 179 17.46 14.32 -3.22
N ALA A 180 16.61 15.33 -3.36
CA ALA A 180 15.45 15.33 -4.25
C ALA A 180 15.72 16.02 -5.60
N LEU A 181 16.88 16.64 -5.81
CA LEU A 181 17.21 17.29 -7.08
C LEU A 181 17.51 16.26 -8.19
N ASN A 182 17.45 16.69 -9.45
CA ASN A 182 17.98 15.90 -10.57
C ASN A 182 19.47 15.53 -10.36
N LYS A 183 19.93 14.44 -11.00
CA LYS A 183 21.27 13.87 -10.76
C LYS A 183 22.41 14.90 -10.88
N ALA A 184 22.38 15.76 -11.90
CA ALA A 184 23.43 16.75 -12.14
C ALA A 184 23.46 17.80 -11.02
N SER A 185 22.29 18.37 -10.71
CA SER A 185 22.13 19.44 -9.72
C SER A 185 22.38 18.94 -8.30
N GLN A 186 22.01 17.68 -8.02
CA GLN A 186 22.29 17.03 -6.74
C GLN A 186 23.80 16.83 -6.56
N ALA A 187 24.52 16.35 -7.59
CA ALA A 187 25.97 16.21 -7.54
C ALA A 187 26.69 17.56 -7.33
N ALA A 188 26.22 18.62 -7.99
CA ALA A 188 26.75 19.96 -7.79
C ALA A 188 26.49 20.48 -6.36
N ALA A 189 25.31 20.23 -5.80
CA ALA A 189 24.96 20.62 -4.44
C ALA A 189 25.74 19.82 -3.38
N ASP A 190 25.89 18.52 -3.56
CA ASP A 190 26.64 17.63 -2.66
C ASP A 190 28.13 17.97 -2.68
N GLY A 191 28.71 18.25 -3.86
CA GLY A 191 30.08 18.75 -3.98
C GLY A 191 30.34 20.10 -3.31
N MET A 192 29.28 20.83 -2.92
CA MET A 192 29.38 22.05 -2.12
C MET A 192 29.19 21.79 -0.61
N LYS A 193 28.59 20.67 -0.19
CA LYS A 193 28.43 20.31 1.24
C LYS A 193 29.77 20.13 1.94
N GLU A 194 30.75 19.54 1.25
CA GLU A 194 32.09 19.23 1.76
C GLU A 194 33.07 20.42 1.73
N LYS A 195 32.70 21.53 1.08
CA LYS A 195 33.57 22.71 0.96
C LYS A 195 33.42 23.68 2.14
N GLY A 196 34.49 24.44 2.41
CA GLY A 196 34.53 25.47 3.44
C GLY A 196 33.55 26.64 3.22
N PHE A 197 33.32 27.43 4.26
CA PHE A 197 32.33 28.52 4.28
C PHE A 197 32.45 29.53 3.13
N LEU A 198 33.67 29.91 2.75
CA LEU A 198 33.91 30.87 1.66
C LEU A 198 33.42 30.37 0.29
N ALA A 199 33.61 29.07 0.00
CA ALA A 199 33.12 28.46 -1.23
C ALA A 199 31.58 28.40 -1.24
N LYS A 200 30.97 28.07 -0.10
CA LYS A 200 29.51 28.10 0.08
C LYS A 200 28.94 29.50 -0.12
N LEU A 201 29.63 30.54 0.36
CA LEU A 201 29.21 31.93 0.18
C LEU A 201 29.22 32.35 -1.29
N GLY A 202 30.25 31.97 -2.05
CA GLY A 202 30.29 32.19 -3.51
C GLY A 202 29.15 31.46 -4.25
N TRP A 203 28.80 30.25 -3.80
CA TRP A 203 27.69 29.49 -4.37
C TRP A 203 26.32 30.08 -4.04
N TYR A 204 26.10 30.52 -2.80
CA TYR A 204 24.88 31.25 -2.43
C TYR A 204 24.74 32.58 -3.17
N ALA A 205 25.85 33.30 -3.40
CA ALA A 205 25.83 34.51 -4.23
C ALA A 205 25.47 34.20 -5.68
N LYS A 206 26.02 33.11 -6.24
CA LYS A 206 25.66 32.62 -7.58
C LYS A 206 24.18 32.26 -7.67
N MET A 207 23.64 31.54 -6.68
CA MET A 207 22.21 31.23 -6.57
C MET A 207 21.36 32.50 -6.57
N PHE A 208 21.67 33.44 -5.68
CA PHE A 208 20.94 34.69 -5.52
C PHE A 208 20.84 35.47 -6.84
N ILE A 209 21.94 35.55 -7.60
CA ILE A 209 21.99 36.26 -8.88
C ILE A 209 21.26 35.51 -10.00
N GLN A 210 21.43 34.19 -10.10
CA GLN A 210 21.01 33.43 -11.29
C GLN A 210 19.59 32.88 -11.22
N ILE A 211 19.09 32.56 -10.01
CA ILE A 211 17.78 31.93 -9.79
C ILE A 211 16.62 32.80 -10.30
N PRO A 212 16.56 34.12 -10.04
CA PRO A 212 15.47 34.98 -10.55
C PRO A 212 15.40 35.12 -12.07
N TRP A 213 16.37 34.52 -12.78
CA TRP A 213 16.44 34.46 -14.24
C TRP A 213 16.40 33.01 -14.76
N GLY A 214 16.21 32.02 -13.87
CA GLY A 214 16.25 30.59 -14.14
C GLY A 214 17.50 30.12 -14.88
N LYS A 215 18.62 30.80 -14.64
CA LYS A 215 19.94 30.42 -15.18
C LYS A 215 20.75 29.57 -14.20
N PHE A 216 20.20 29.33 -13.00
CA PHE A 216 20.84 28.49 -12.00
C PHE A 216 20.53 27.03 -12.27
N GLU A 217 21.57 26.20 -12.17
CA GLU A 217 21.49 24.76 -12.35
C GLU A 217 20.43 24.13 -11.43
N GLY A 218 19.50 23.37 -12.01
CA GLY A 218 18.47 22.67 -11.26
C GLY A 218 17.28 23.52 -10.84
N VAL A 219 17.09 24.71 -11.42
CA VAL A 219 15.85 25.50 -11.30
C VAL A 219 15.28 25.72 -12.70
N LYS A 220 14.05 25.23 -12.93
CA LYS A 220 13.34 25.38 -14.22
C LYS A 220 12.39 26.57 -14.18
N ILE A 221 12.19 27.19 -15.35
CA ILE A 221 11.12 28.17 -15.56
C ILE A 221 10.08 27.57 -16.49
N GLU A 222 8.86 27.36 -15.99
CA GLU A 222 7.72 26.93 -16.82
C GLU A 222 6.52 27.82 -16.52
N GLY A 223 5.96 28.47 -17.54
CA GLY A 223 4.77 29.32 -17.41
C GLY A 223 4.89 30.50 -16.44
N GLY A 224 6.12 30.91 -16.08
CA GLY A 224 6.34 31.90 -15.03
C GLY A 224 6.17 31.33 -13.61
N ASN A 225 6.57 30.08 -13.39
CA ASN A 225 6.96 29.57 -12.08
C ASN A 225 8.44 29.20 -12.09
N TYR A 226 9.10 29.45 -10.96
CA TYR A 226 10.40 28.86 -10.68
C TYR A 226 10.15 27.64 -9.80
N ALA A 227 10.77 26.52 -10.13
CA ALA A 227 10.76 25.36 -9.26
C ALA A 227 12.11 24.65 -9.37
N PRO A 228 12.65 24.11 -8.25
CA PRO A 228 13.74 23.17 -8.36
C PRO A 228 13.29 22.00 -9.23
N ASP A 229 14.19 21.52 -10.08
CA ASP A 229 13.98 20.36 -10.92
C ASP A 229 14.06 19.09 -10.07
N ALA A 230 12.97 18.86 -9.33
CA ALA A 230 12.78 17.85 -8.30
C ALA A 230 11.32 17.35 -8.33
N PRO A 231 11.04 16.08 -8.02
CA PRO A 231 9.68 15.59 -7.86
C PRO A 231 8.96 16.34 -6.72
N TYR A 232 7.63 16.44 -6.83
CA TYR A 232 6.83 17.17 -5.86
C TYR A 232 7.00 16.59 -4.45
N ASN A 233 7.56 17.39 -3.55
CA ASN A 233 7.80 17.02 -2.16
C ASN A 233 7.20 18.10 -1.26
N LEU A 234 6.37 17.69 -0.29
CA LEU A 234 5.64 18.63 0.56
C LEU A 234 6.58 19.47 1.44
N ALA A 235 7.68 18.89 1.93
CA ALA A 235 8.69 19.61 2.71
C ALA A 235 9.45 20.62 1.84
N VAL A 236 9.75 20.28 0.58
CA VAL A 236 10.29 21.23 -0.40
C VAL A 236 9.29 22.33 -0.67
N ALA A 237 8.03 22.02 -1.00
CA ALA A 237 6.98 23.01 -1.26
C ALA A 237 6.70 23.94 -0.07
N ALA A 238 6.88 23.46 1.16
CA ALA A 238 6.72 24.25 2.38
C ALA A 238 7.91 25.20 2.67
N SER A 239 9.06 24.99 2.02
CA SER A 239 10.30 25.70 2.36
C SER A 239 10.40 27.12 1.79
N GLY A 240 9.98 27.37 0.55
CA GLY A 240 10.00 28.72 -0.05
C GLY A 240 9.28 29.77 0.82
N PRO A 241 8.00 29.55 1.21
CA PRO A 241 7.28 30.44 2.11
C PRO A 241 7.89 30.58 3.51
N ARG A 242 8.75 29.64 3.95
CA ARG A 242 9.49 29.75 5.21
C ARG A 242 10.64 30.74 5.05
N TRP A 243 11.40 30.67 3.96
CA TRP A 243 12.52 31.56 3.67
C TRP A 243 12.05 32.99 3.39
N SER A 244 10.94 33.19 2.68
CA SER A 244 10.27 34.49 2.55
C SER A 244 9.88 35.09 3.91
N GLY A 245 9.48 34.24 4.86
CA GLY A 245 9.22 34.66 6.23
C GLY A 245 10.47 35.17 6.96
N TYR A 246 11.61 34.52 6.77
CA TYR A 246 12.88 34.99 7.32
C TYR A 246 13.32 36.31 6.69
N LEU A 247 13.14 36.47 5.37
CA LEU A 247 13.38 37.75 4.69
C LEU A 247 12.58 38.87 5.35
N ALA A 248 11.27 38.67 5.53
CA ALA A 248 10.40 39.66 6.17
C ALA A 248 10.80 39.96 7.62
N ALA A 249 11.15 38.94 8.40
CA ALA A 249 11.56 39.09 9.79
C ALA A 249 12.85 39.92 9.95
N VAL A 250 13.73 39.92 8.94
CA VAL A 250 14.98 40.69 8.95
C VAL A 250 14.78 42.10 8.40
N THR A 251 14.09 42.26 7.26
CA THR A 251 14.05 43.53 6.55
C THR A 251 13.01 44.51 7.11
N LEU A 252 11.86 44.03 7.61
CA LEU A 252 10.81 44.92 8.13
C LEU A 252 11.22 45.71 9.39
N PRO A 253 11.96 45.14 10.36
CA PRO A 253 12.48 45.93 11.48
C PRO A 253 13.44 47.03 11.03
N ILE A 254 14.35 46.72 10.11
CA ILE A 254 15.31 47.69 9.54
C ILE A 254 14.55 48.82 8.84
N ALA A 255 13.56 48.46 8.00
CA ALA A 255 12.70 49.41 7.33
C ALA A 255 11.98 50.35 8.32
N THR A 256 11.40 49.78 9.37
CA THR A 256 10.64 50.54 10.38
C THR A 256 11.54 51.55 11.08
N VAL A 257 12.72 51.12 11.54
CA VAL A 257 13.67 52.00 12.24
C VAL A 257 14.16 53.11 11.32
N ALA A 258 14.57 52.77 10.10
CA ALA A 258 15.11 53.74 9.14
C ALA A 258 14.06 54.78 8.68
N ILE A 259 12.82 54.35 8.41
CA ILE A 259 11.72 55.26 8.07
C ILE A 259 11.41 56.17 9.27
N SER A 260 11.29 55.61 10.48
CA SER A 260 11.01 56.42 11.68
C SER A 260 12.09 57.47 11.95
N LEU A 261 13.37 57.09 11.89
CA LEU A 261 14.48 58.02 12.05
C LEU A 261 14.51 59.07 10.93
N GLY A 262 14.27 58.67 9.69
CA GLY A 262 14.23 59.59 8.55
C GLY A 262 13.13 60.63 8.65
N LEU A 263 11.94 60.23 9.13
CA LEU A 263 10.82 61.15 9.35
C LEU A 263 11.04 62.07 10.55
N ILE A 264 11.62 61.57 11.65
CA ILE A 264 11.88 62.37 12.86
C ILE A 264 13.02 63.38 12.62
N LEU A 265 14.09 62.95 11.94
CA LEU A 265 15.30 63.76 11.75
C LEU A 265 15.31 64.52 10.42
N GLY A 266 14.28 64.37 9.58
CA GLY A 266 14.21 64.96 8.24
C GLY A 266 15.29 64.42 7.28
N SER A 267 15.78 63.19 7.49
CA SER A 267 16.83 62.60 6.67
C SER A 267 16.24 61.82 5.50
N GLU A 268 16.37 62.37 4.29
CA GLU A 268 15.96 61.69 3.05
C GLU A 268 16.69 60.36 2.85
N ALA A 269 17.99 60.31 3.17
CA ALA A 269 18.80 59.09 3.06
C ALA A 269 18.24 57.95 3.93
N ALA A 270 17.81 58.24 5.16
CA ALA A 270 17.21 57.24 6.04
C ALA A 270 15.83 56.77 5.53
N ILE A 271 15.04 57.66 4.91
CA ILE A 271 13.78 57.30 4.25
C ILE A 271 14.05 56.35 3.07
N TYR A 272 15.03 56.63 2.22
CA TYR A 272 15.37 55.76 1.08
C TYR A 272 15.89 54.39 1.52
N ILE A 273 16.75 54.33 2.55
CA ILE A 273 17.20 53.06 3.16
C ILE A 273 15.99 52.29 3.69
N GLY A 274 15.10 52.97 4.39
CA GLY A 274 13.88 52.38 4.93
C GLY A 274 12.96 51.81 3.85
N ARG A 275 12.77 52.53 2.75
CA ARG A 275 11.98 52.09 1.59
C ARG A 275 12.60 50.89 0.89
N PHE A 276 13.92 50.87 0.74
CA PHE A 276 14.65 49.75 0.16
C PHE A 276 14.40 48.44 0.92
N PHE A 277 14.40 48.48 2.27
CA PHE A 277 14.12 47.29 3.08
C PHE A 277 12.62 46.98 3.23
N LEU A 278 11.76 47.99 3.12
CA LEU A 278 10.30 47.82 3.22
C LEU A 278 9.77 46.94 2.09
N ALA A 279 10.20 47.18 0.86
CA ALA A 279 9.71 46.47 -0.32
C ALA A 279 9.95 44.93 -0.27
N PRO A 280 11.18 44.41 -0.12
CA PRO A 280 11.42 42.97 0.01
C PRO A 280 10.80 42.41 1.29
N GLY A 281 10.66 43.21 2.35
CA GLY A 281 9.98 42.81 3.58
C GLY A 281 8.49 42.56 3.39
N LEU A 282 7.79 43.45 2.68
CA LEU A 282 6.38 43.28 2.35
C LEU A 282 6.15 42.13 1.36
N VAL A 283 7.05 41.98 0.38
CA VAL A 283 7.04 40.83 -0.53
C VAL A 283 7.16 39.52 0.25
N GLY A 284 8.20 39.38 1.09
CA GLY A 284 8.40 38.16 1.88
C GLY A 284 7.26 37.89 2.89
N LEU A 285 6.68 38.95 3.46
CA LEU A 285 5.57 38.85 4.42
C LEU A 285 4.29 38.39 3.74
N LEU A 286 3.93 39.02 2.61
CA LEU A 286 2.73 38.67 1.85
C LEU A 286 2.88 37.31 1.18
N ASP A 287 4.05 36.99 0.64
CA ASP A 287 4.33 35.66 0.10
C ASP A 287 4.16 34.57 1.17
N ARG A 288 4.72 34.76 2.37
CA ARG A 288 4.48 33.84 3.49
C ARG A 288 3.00 33.74 3.91
N PHE A 289 2.25 34.83 3.81
CA PHE A 289 0.86 34.86 4.24
C PHE A 289 -0.14 34.42 3.18
N LEU A 290 0.20 34.51 1.90
CA LEU A 290 -0.65 34.17 0.76
C LEU A 290 -0.31 32.80 0.18
N ALA A 291 0.91 32.29 0.39
CA ALA A 291 1.26 30.90 0.14
C ALA A 291 0.49 29.99 1.12
N ASP A 292 -0.66 29.49 0.66
CA ASP A 292 -1.54 28.49 1.25
C ASP A 292 -1.39 28.26 2.78
N ARG A 293 -1.98 29.18 3.57
CA ARG A 293 -2.04 29.09 5.05
C ARG A 293 -2.68 27.79 5.55
N GLY A 294 -3.49 27.12 4.73
CA GLY A 294 -4.13 25.86 5.08
C GLY A 294 -3.08 24.77 5.21
N LYS A 295 -2.37 24.48 4.11
CA LYS A 295 -1.47 23.32 4.00
C LYS A 295 -0.24 23.39 4.90
N LEU A 296 0.42 24.55 5.03
CA LEU A 296 1.60 24.67 5.91
C LEU A 296 1.23 24.58 7.40
N LYS A 297 0.10 25.18 7.79
CA LYS A 297 -0.41 25.11 9.17
C LYS A 297 -0.88 23.70 9.50
N GLU A 298 -1.57 23.08 8.55
CA GLU A 298 -2.01 21.69 8.65
C GLU A 298 -0.80 20.75 8.79
N TYR A 299 0.23 20.89 7.97
CA TYR A 299 1.47 20.11 8.09
C TYR A 299 2.11 20.27 9.47
N ARG A 300 2.32 21.51 9.95
CA ARG A 300 2.90 21.73 11.29
C ARG A 300 2.05 21.18 12.41
N MET A 301 0.73 21.31 12.30
CA MET A 301 -0.19 20.79 13.32
C MET A 301 -0.18 19.26 13.31
N ARG A 302 -0.09 18.63 12.12
CA ARG A 302 0.08 17.18 11.98
C ARG A 302 1.39 16.70 12.59
N GLU A 303 2.52 17.34 12.28
CA GLU A 303 3.82 17.01 12.87
C GLU A 303 3.83 17.18 14.39
N GLN A 304 3.28 18.28 14.91
CA GLN A 304 3.19 18.49 16.36
C GLN A 304 2.32 17.44 17.05
N ILE A 305 1.15 17.11 16.47
CA ILE A 305 0.28 16.06 17.00
C ILE A 305 0.98 14.70 16.95
N ALA A 306 1.72 14.40 15.87
CA ALA A 306 2.49 13.18 15.72
C ALA A 306 3.60 13.11 16.79
N GLU A 307 4.34 14.19 17.03
CA GLU A 307 5.38 14.26 18.06
C GLU A 307 4.80 14.07 19.48
N GLU A 308 3.67 14.71 19.80
CA GLU A 308 2.99 14.54 21.09
C GLU A 308 2.46 13.11 21.28
N LYS A 309 1.98 12.47 20.21
CA LYS A 309 1.54 11.07 20.20
C LYS A 309 2.71 10.11 20.33
N ALA A 310 3.78 10.34 19.58
CA ALA A 310 5.02 9.57 19.62
C ALA A 310 5.65 9.62 21.00
N SER A 311 5.70 10.79 21.63
CA SER A 311 6.22 10.93 23.00
C SER A 311 5.41 10.10 24.00
N ARG A 312 4.07 10.14 23.92
CA ARG A 312 3.18 9.33 24.78
C ARG A 312 3.35 7.83 24.52
N ALA A 313 3.39 7.42 23.27
CA ALA A 313 3.58 6.02 22.90
C ALA A 313 4.97 5.50 23.30
N ALA A 314 6.01 6.31 23.14
CA ALA A 314 7.37 6.00 23.58
C ALA A 314 7.44 5.87 25.11
N GLN A 315 6.78 6.76 25.86
CA GLN A 315 6.67 6.64 27.33
C GLN A 315 5.96 5.36 27.75
N ALA A 316 4.88 4.98 27.07
CA ALA A 316 4.19 3.71 27.30
C ALA A 316 5.04 2.48 26.88
N ALA A 317 6.00 2.66 25.97
CA ALA A 317 6.97 1.65 25.58
C ALA A 317 8.18 1.55 26.54
N VAL A 318 8.38 2.52 27.45
CA VAL A 318 9.45 2.47 28.46
C VAL A 318 9.19 1.29 29.39
N GLY A 319 10.04 0.28 29.28
CA GLY A 319 9.90 -0.99 29.98
C GLY A 319 10.96 -1.98 29.51
N GLU A 320 10.63 -3.27 29.62
CA GLU A 320 11.52 -4.36 29.26
C GLU A 320 11.90 -4.36 27.76
N SER A 321 13.13 -4.81 27.45
CA SER A 321 13.63 -4.87 26.06
C SER A 321 12.71 -5.68 25.13
N TRP A 322 12.69 -5.36 23.84
CA TRP A 322 11.87 -6.09 22.87
C TRP A 322 12.14 -7.60 22.90
N MET A 323 13.41 -7.99 23.03
CA MET A 323 13.84 -9.39 23.09
C MET A 323 13.21 -10.21 24.21
N ASN A 324 12.79 -9.57 25.30
CA ASN A 324 12.13 -10.27 26.40
C ASN A 324 10.61 -10.32 26.24
N ARG A 325 10.02 -9.31 25.59
CA ARG A 325 8.55 -9.23 25.41
C ARG A 325 8.04 -10.07 24.24
N VAL A 326 8.86 -10.27 23.22
CA VAL A 326 8.42 -10.84 21.94
C VAL A 326 7.91 -12.30 22.06
N ALA A 327 8.49 -13.12 22.94
CA ALA A 327 8.04 -14.49 23.15
C ALA A 327 6.61 -14.55 23.71
N ALA A 328 6.31 -13.70 24.70
CA ALA A 328 4.95 -13.58 25.26
C ALA A 328 3.95 -13.04 24.22
N LEU A 329 4.39 -12.12 23.34
CA LEU A 329 3.56 -11.67 22.23
C LEU A 329 3.27 -12.81 21.24
N LYS A 330 4.28 -13.58 20.85
CA LYS A 330 4.12 -14.74 19.96
C LYS A 330 3.10 -15.72 20.54
N GLU A 331 3.24 -16.07 21.81
CA GLU A 331 2.29 -16.95 22.51
C GLU A 331 0.87 -16.37 22.52
N ARG A 332 0.71 -15.08 22.80
CA ARG A 332 -0.58 -14.38 22.68
C ARG A 332 -1.14 -14.49 21.25
N MET A 333 -0.33 -14.31 20.22
CA MET A 333 -0.78 -14.39 18.82
C MET A 333 -1.22 -15.80 18.43
N ILE A 334 -0.61 -16.84 19.02
CA ILE A 334 -1.01 -18.24 18.83
C ILE A 334 -2.36 -18.50 19.51
N ASN A 335 -2.51 -18.05 20.75
CA ASN A 335 -3.67 -18.35 21.60
C ASN A 335 -4.87 -17.41 21.42
N SER A 336 -4.70 -16.30 20.70
CA SER A 336 -5.75 -15.30 20.46
C SER A 336 -5.76 -14.82 19.01
N ARG A 337 -6.86 -14.17 18.63
CA ARG A 337 -7.10 -13.60 17.31
C ARG A 337 -7.72 -12.21 17.45
N MET A 338 -7.76 -11.44 16.36
CA MET A 338 -8.34 -10.09 16.40
C MET A 338 -9.82 -10.12 16.81
N HIS A 339 -10.59 -11.02 16.21
CA HIS A 339 -12.01 -11.22 16.48
C HIS A 339 -12.34 -12.72 16.40
N THR A 340 -13.12 -13.22 17.35
CA THR A 340 -13.59 -14.61 17.39
C THR A 340 -15.09 -14.65 17.62
N ILE A 341 -15.79 -15.48 16.85
CA ILE A 341 -17.23 -15.71 16.94
C ILE A 341 -17.46 -17.18 17.28
N GLU A 342 -18.31 -17.43 18.27
CA GLU A 342 -18.80 -18.77 18.58
C GLU A 342 -19.98 -19.11 17.65
N LEU A 343 -19.85 -20.23 16.94
CA LEU A 343 -20.84 -20.76 16.02
C LEU A 343 -21.94 -21.52 16.78
N SER A 344 -23.04 -21.83 16.09
CA SER A 344 -24.19 -22.52 16.69
C SER A 344 -23.88 -23.93 17.22
N ASP A 345 -22.80 -24.54 16.77
CA ASP A 345 -22.32 -25.86 17.22
C ASP A 345 -21.32 -25.77 18.38
N GLY A 346 -21.04 -24.56 18.90
CA GLY A 346 -20.08 -24.31 19.98
C GLY A 346 -18.62 -24.19 19.50
N SER A 347 -18.33 -24.47 18.23
CA SER A 347 -17.00 -24.22 17.65
C SER A 347 -16.78 -22.73 17.42
N LYS A 348 -15.53 -22.31 17.23
CA LYS A 348 -15.17 -20.89 17.05
C LYS A 348 -14.59 -20.66 15.68
N VAL A 349 -15.02 -19.59 15.02
CA VAL A 349 -14.35 -19.03 13.84
C VAL A 349 -13.66 -17.75 14.22
N SER A 350 -12.42 -17.58 13.79
CA SER A 350 -11.61 -16.42 14.13
C SER A 350 -11.01 -15.75 12.93
N SER A 351 -10.87 -14.43 13.00
CA SER A 351 -10.22 -13.63 11.98
C SER A 351 -8.69 -13.65 12.19
N PRO A 352 -7.89 -14.05 11.18
CA PRO A 352 -6.44 -14.18 11.33
C PRO A 352 -5.75 -12.83 11.59
N TRP A 353 -4.57 -12.83 12.21
CA TRP A 353 -3.76 -11.60 12.30
C TRP A 353 -3.31 -11.17 10.88
N GLN A 354 -3.17 -9.88 10.63
CA GLN A 354 -2.81 -9.37 9.30
C GLN A 354 -1.30 -9.10 9.19
N TRP A 355 -0.66 -9.71 8.21
CA TRP A 355 0.69 -9.36 7.75
C TRP A 355 0.54 -8.36 6.60
N ARG A 356 0.57 -7.06 6.93
CA ARG A 356 0.27 -5.99 5.96
C ARG A 356 1.53 -5.45 5.31
N ASN A 357 1.72 -5.80 4.04
CA ASN A 357 2.82 -5.29 3.23
C ASN A 357 2.72 -3.75 3.10
N CYS A 358 3.76 -3.05 3.54
CA CYS A 358 3.79 -1.58 3.60
C CYS A 358 5.07 -0.98 3.01
N ALA A 359 6.17 -1.74 2.95
CA ALA A 359 7.36 -1.39 2.21
C ALA A 359 7.93 -2.62 1.50
N MET A 360 8.41 -2.45 0.28
CA MET A 360 8.91 -3.54 -0.57
C MET A 360 10.27 -3.23 -1.15
N GLY A 361 11.01 -4.28 -1.46
CA GLY A 361 12.27 -4.24 -2.17
C GLY A 361 12.42 -5.43 -3.12
N GLY A 362 13.61 -6.01 -3.16
CA GLY A 362 13.92 -7.24 -3.88
C GLY A 362 13.42 -7.26 -5.33
N ARG A 363 12.95 -8.43 -5.78
CA ARG A 363 12.41 -8.63 -7.13
C ARG A 363 11.08 -7.91 -7.36
N HIS A 364 10.30 -7.68 -6.31
CA HIS A 364 8.97 -7.05 -6.37
C HIS A 364 8.96 -5.59 -6.82
N THR A 365 10.12 -4.95 -6.86
CA THR A 365 10.25 -3.56 -7.31
C THR A 365 11.32 -3.40 -8.38
N GLU A 366 12.03 -4.47 -8.77
CA GLU A 366 13.17 -4.39 -9.69
C GLU A 366 12.75 -4.01 -11.12
N LYS A 367 11.58 -4.50 -11.58
CA LYS A 367 11.08 -4.21 -12.93
C LYS A 367 10.49 -2.80 -13.02
N GLU A 368 9.59 -2.44 -12.08
CA GLU A 368 8.88 -1.16 -12.13
C GLU A 368 9.70 0.01 -11.56
N TYR A 369 10.54 -0.24 -10.55
CA TYR A 369 11.28 0.79 -9.81
C TYR A 369 12.76 0.41 -9.64
N PRO A 370 13.54 0.36 -10.75
CA PRO A 370 14.93 -0.08 -10.73
C PRO A 370 15.84 0.80 -9.87
N GLU A 371 15.43 2.04 -9.52
CA GLU A 371 16.20 2.88 -8.60
C GLU A 371 16.01 2.55 -7.12
N SER A 372 15.01 1.72 -6.75
CA SER A 372 14.83 1.28 -5.36
C SER A 372 16.02 0.41 -4.93
N ASN A 373 16.61 0.71 -3.78
CA ASN A 373 17.87 0.09 -3.33
C ASN A 373 17.70 -0.93 -2.19
N ILE A 374 16.46 -1.26 -1.82
CA ILE A 374 16.16 -2.26 -0.79
C ILE A 374 16.25 -3.65 -1.43
N SER A 375 17.11 -4.54 -0.93
CA SER A 375 17.31 -5.89 -1.48
C SER A 375 16.36 -6.92 -0.86
N MET A 376 15.97 -6.76 0.41
CA MET A 376 14.94 -7.60 1.03
C MET A 376 13.55 -7.33 0.45
N GLN A 377 12.71 -8.36 0.35
CA GLN A 377 11.50 -8.32 -0.47
C GLN A 377 10.34 -7.55 0.16
N GLU A 378 10.02 -7.80 1.43
CA GLU A 378 8.91 -7.14 2.12
C GLU A 378 9.20 -6.77 3.57
N SER A 379 8.63 -5.64 3.99
CA SER A 379 8.53 -5.24 5.38
C SER A 379 7.09 -4.83 5.67
N MET A 380 6.51 -5.48 6.68
CA MET A 380 5.09 -5.50 6.94
C MET A 380 4.77 -4.92 8.32
N PHE A 381 3.60 -4.30 8.47
CA PHE A 381 3.02 -3.99 9.78
C PHE A 381 2.05 -5.10 10.21
N VAL A 382 2.07 -5.43 11.50
CA VAL A 382 1.12 -6.36 12.13
C VAL A 382 0.32 -5.60 13.18
N PRO A 383 -0.98 -5.29 12.94
CA PRO A 383 -1.81 -4.51 13.87
C PRO A 383 -2.32 -5.39 15.01
N LEU A 384 -1.67 -5.31 16.17
CA LEU A 384 -1.89 -6.17 17.33
C LEU A 384 -3.02 -5.70 18.25
N SER A 385 -3.33 -4.40 18.29
CA SER A 385 -4.40 -3.87 19.16
C SER A 385 -5.78 -3.81 18.51
N ALA A 386 -5.85 -3.95 17.19
CA ALA A 386 -7.10 -3.99 16.44
C ALA A 386 -8.05 -5.08 16.96
N LYS A 387 -9.33 -4.73 17.09
CA LYS A 387 -10.42 -5.63 17.50
C LYS A 387 -11.23 -6.16 16.33
N THR A 388 -11.14 -5.50 15.17
CA THR A 388 -11.79 -5.95 13.95
C THR A 388 -10.87 -5.73 12.74
N TYR A 389 -11.23 -6.34 11.60
CA TYR A 389 -10.46 -6.19 10.36
C TYR A 389 -10.55 -4.77 9.79
N GLU A 390 -11.65 -4.06 10.04
CA GLU A 390 -11.86 -2.67 9.66
C GLU A 390 -10.93 -1.75 10.44
N GLU A 391 -10.80 -1.96 11.75
CA GLU A 391 -9.84 -1.22 12.58
C GLU A 391 -8.40 -1.51 12.14
N ALA A 392 -8.06 -2.78 11.90
CA ALA A 392 -6.75 -3.17 11.39
C ALA A 392 -6.44 -2.51 10.02
N GLN A 393 -7.42 -2.43 9.12
CA GLN A 393 -7.31 -1.73 7.84
C GLN A 393 -7.05 -0.24 8.06
N GLU A 394 -7.80 0.41 8.95
CA GLU A 394 -7.62 1.83 9.25
C GLU A 394 -6.23 2.11 9.85
N MET A 395 -5.80 1.30 10.81
CA MET A 395 -4.47 1.39 11.42
C MET A 395 -3.36 1.29 10.37
N THR A 396 -3.44 0.29 9.50
CA THR A 396 -2.38 0.01 8.52
C THR A 396 -2.34 1.01 7.37
N VAL A 397 -3.49 1.53 6.95
CA VAL A 397 -3.56 2.66 6.01
C VAL A 397 -2.90 3.90 6.61
N ARG A 398 -3.21 4.25 7.87
CA ARG A 398 -2.59 5.39 8.56
C ARG A 398 -1.07 5.22 8.66
N LEU A 399 -0.61 4.03 9.04
CA LEU A 399 0.82 3.71 9.13
C LEU A 399 1.53 3.82 7.79
N GLN A 400 0.96 3.28 6.70
CA GLN A 400 1.56 3.33 5.37
C GLN A 400 1.65 4.77 4.84
N TYR A 401 0.59 5.57 5.03
CA TYR A 401 0.64 7.00 4.68
C TYR A 401 1.69 7.74 5.49
N ARG A 402 1.79 7.49 6.81
CA ARG A 402 2.80 8.15 7.64
C ARG A 402 4.21 7.71 7.28
N LEU A 403 4.43 6.43 7.00
CA LEU A 403 5.71 5.92 6.52
C LEU A 403 6.14 6.61 5.21
N LYS A 404 5.21 6.79 4.27
CA LYS A 404 5.47 7.57 3.05
C LYS A 404 5.92 8.99 3.37
N GLU A 405 5.22 9.69 4.27
CA GLU A 405 5.59 11.06 4.68
C GLU A 405 6.99 11.11 5.33
N ILE A 406 7.32 10.14 6.18
CA ILE A 406 8.63 10.03 6.83
C ILE A 406 9.73 9.83 5.79
N ILE A 407 9.55 8.89 4.86
CA ILE A 407 10.53 8.60 3.79
C ILE A 407 10.73 9.85 2.92
N GLU A 408 9.66 10.49 2.47
CA GLU A 408 9.73 11.70 1.64
C GLU A 408 10.35 12.90 2.38
N SER A 409 10.22 12.95 3.70
CA SER A 409 10.77 14.05 4.50
C SER A 409 12.22 13.81 4.94
N ALA A 410 12.74 12.58 4.75
CA ALA A 410 14.05 12.19 5.22
C ALA A 410 15.15 12.47 4.17
N PRO A 411 16.30 13.06 4.58
CA PRO A 411 17.46 13.21 3.70
C PRO A 411 17.93 11.88 3.10
N GLY A 412 18.20 11.87 1.79
CA GLY A 412 18.68 10.67 1.10
C GLY A 412 17.61 9.59 0.92
N ALA A 413 16.33 9.90 1.10
CA ALA A 413 15.25 8.96 0.96
C ALA A 413 14.10 9.52 0.11
N LYS A 414 13.40 8.64 -0.60
CA LYS A 414 12.23 8.98 -1.43
C LYS A 414 11.38 7.75 -1.70
N VAL A 415 10.10 7.95 -1.97
CA VAL A 415 9.19 6.90 -2.43
C VAL A 415 9.08 6.97 -3.95
N MET A 416 9.44 5.88 -4.62
CA MET A 416 9.38 5.78 -6.08
C MET A 416 7.97 5.47 -6.59
N GLY A 417 7.18 4.77 -5.77
CA GLY A 417 5.80 4.44 -6.08
C GLY A 417 5.25 3.34 -5.17
N ILE A 418 4.26 2.62 -5.67
CA ILE A 418 3.68 1.44 -5.04
C ILE A 418 4.03 0.24 -5.91
N GLY A 419 4.69 -0.77 -5.35
CA GLY A 419 5.04 -1.99 -6.10
C GLY A 419 3.89 -2.98 -6.18
N LEU A 420 4.18 -4.16 -6.74
CA LEU A 420 3.17 -5.12 -7.20
C LEU A 420 2.15 -5.54 -6.14
N GLU A 421 2.57 -5.60 -4.87
CA GLU A 421 1.71 -6.08 -3.77
C GLU A 421 1.15 -4.96 -2.88
N GLY A 422 1.29 -3.70 -3.27
CA GLY A 422 0.64 -2.57 -2.60
C GLY A 422 1.44 -1.89 -1.49
N GLY A 423 2.66 -2.34 -1.20
CA GLY A 423 3.62 -1.62 -0.36
C GLY A 423 4.29 -0.45 -1.07
N LEU A 424 4.97 0.43 -0.32
CA LEU A 424 5.81 1.49 -0.87
C LEU A 424 7.08 0.87 -1.47
N ALA A 425 7.54 1.40 -2.61
CA ALA A 425 8.85 1.08 -3.17
C ALA A 425 9.83 2.24 -2.87
N PRO A 426 10.65 2.17 -1.82
CA PRO A 426 11.47 3.30 -1.43
C PRO A 426 12.90 3.19 -1.98
N TYR A 427 13.55 4.35 -2.07
CA TYR A 427 14.99 4.45 -2.04
C TYR A 427 15.39 5.07 -0.70
N VAL A 428 16.36 4.47 0.00
CA VAL A 428 16.78 4.89 1.34
C VAL A 428 18.30 4.83 1.44
N GLU A 429 18.97 5.95 1.65
CA GLU A 429 20.41 5.97 1.94
C GLU A 429 20.71 5.47 3.35
N LYS A 430 21.86 4.79 3.50
CA LYS A 430 22.37 4.33 4.80
C LYS A 430 22.68 5.51 5.72
N GLU A 431 22.39 5.35 7.00
CA GLU A 431 22.93 6.21 8.05
C GLU A 431 24.30 5.71 8.52
N GLU A 432 25.03 6.56 9.26
CA GLU A 432 26.30 6.17 9.85
C GLU A 432 26.11 4.96 10.77
N GLY A 433 26.89 3.90 10.54
CA GLY A 433 26.78 2.62 11.27
C GLY A 433 25.90 1.56 10.60
N ASP A 434 25.09 1.92 9.59
CA ASP A 434 24.31 0.94 8.84
C ASP A 434 25.20 0.13 7.88
N ARG A 435 24.96 -1.17 7.82
CA ARG A 435 25.55 -2.04 6.80
C ARG A 435 24.74 -1.97 5.50
N VAL A 436 23.41 -1.93 5.62
CA VAL A 436 22.45 -2.03 4.51
C VAL A 436 21.28 -1.05 4.70
N PRO A 437 20.64 -0.56 3.61
CA PRO A 437 19.57 0.44 3.69
C PRO A 437 18.30 -0.04 4.41
N GLU A 438 18.10 -1.35 4.53
CA GLU A 438 17.01 -2.00 5.26
C GLU A 438 16.93 -1.54 6.72
N GLN A 439 18.07 -1.38 7.40
CA GLN A 439 18.11 -0.99 8.81
C GLN A 439 17.45 0.37 9.03
N ARG A 440 17.77 1.36 8.19
CA ARG A 440 17.15 2.68 8.23
C ARG A 440 15.67 2.63 7.89
N LEU A 441 15.27 1.81 6.90
CA LEU A 441 13.86 1.60 6.56
C LEU A 441 13.07 1.04 7.77
N TRP A 442 13.62 0.07 8.49
CA TRP A 442 12.97 -0.49 9.69
C TRP A 442 12.86 0.53 10.82
N ARG A 443 13.87 1.38 11.02
CA ARG A 443 13.77 2.53 11.95
C ARG A 443 12.69 3.53 11.53
N MET A 444 12.56 3.84 10.24
CA MET A 444 11.48 4.68 9.72
C MET A 444 10.09 4.04 9.93
N MET A 445 9.96 2.72 9.78
CA MET A 445 8.72 2.00 10.08
C MET A 445 8.37 2.07 11.56
N LYS A 446 9.35 1.88 12.46
CA LYS A 446 9.16 2.07 13.90
C LYS A 446 8.75 3.50 14.23
N GLN A 447 9.34 4.50 13.56
CA GLN A 447 8.93 5.90 13.71
C GLN A 447 7.48 6.13 13.26
N ALA A 448 7.03 5.49 12.17
CA ALA A 448 5.65 5.58 11.71
C ALA A 448 4.65 5.04 12.76
N ILE A 449 5.01 3.95 13.45
CA ILE A 449 4.21 3.40 14.56
C ILE A 449 4.04 4.46 15.66
N LEU A 450 5.16 5.08 16.08
CA LEU A 450 5.17 6.10 17.12
C LEU A 450 4.38 7.35 16.71
N ASP A 451 4.60 7.88 15.50
CA ASP A 451 3.96 9.08 14.98
C ASP A 451 2.44 8.94 14.86
N CYS A 452 1.96 7.71 14.59
CA CYS A 452 0.53 7.42 14.58
C CYS A 452 -0.08 7.34 16.00
N GLY A 453 0.74 7.31 17.05
CA GLY A 453 0.35 7.19 18.45
C GLY A 453 0.15 5.76 18.92
N TYR A 454 0.75 4.79 18.22
CA TYR A 454 0.74 3.38 18.58
C TYR A 454 2.02 3.00 19.31
N VAL A 455 1.94 2.04 20.22
CA VAL A 455 3.08 1.52 20.98
C VAL A 455 3.74 0.36 20.22
N PRO A 456 5.03 0.48 19.82
CA PRO A 456 5.76 -0.59 19.15
C PRO A 456 5.82 -1.90 19.96
N GLY A 457 5.39 -2.99 19.33
CA GLY A 457 5.32 -4.33 19.92
C GLY A 457 4.11 -4.59 20.81
N VAL A 458 3.25 -3.59 21.05
CA VAL A 458 2.00 -3.75 21.82
C VAL A 458 0.79 -3.52 20.92
N ASP A 459 0.77 -2.38 20.21
CA ASP A 459 -0.27 -2.01 19.26
C ASP A 459 0.07 -2.46 17.85
N VAL A 460 1.34 -2.35 17.46
CA VAL A 460 1.83 -2.69 16.12
C VAL A 460 3.22 -3.32 16.21
N ALA A 461 3.41 -4.46 15.55
CA ALA A 461 4.72 -5.08 15.34
C ALA A 461 5.13 -5.01 13.86
N ILE A 462 6.37 -5.41 13.57
CA ILE A 462 6.93 -5.52 12.23
C ILE A 462 7.14 -6.99 11.89
N ALA A 463 6.88 -7.34 10.63
CA ALA A 463 7.18 -8.64 10.06
C ALA A 463 8.06 -8.46 8.82
N LEU A 464 9.00 -9.38 8.61
CA LEU A 464 9.96 -9.31 7.50
C LEU A 464 9.81 -10.54 6.60
N ASP A 465 9.89 -10.32 5.30
CA ASP A 465 10.13 -11.34 4.28
C ASP A 465 11.36 -10.91 3.48
N PRO A 466 12.56 -11.37 3.86
CA PRO A 466 13.78 -11.09 3.13
C PRO A 466 13.84 -11.76 1.76
N ALA A 467 13.11 -12.86 1.53
CA ALA A 467 13.27 -13.76 0.39
C ALA A 467 14.75 -14.10 0.14
N ALA A 468 15.44 -14.61 1.16
CA ALA A 468 16.89 -14.73 1.16
C ALA A 468 17.46 -15.64 0.05
N SER A 469 16.65 -16.53 -0.54
CA SER A 469 16.98 -17.27 -1.76
C SER A 469 17.39 -16.34 -2.90
N GLU A 470 16.76 -15.18 -3.06
CA GLU A 470 17.13 -14.19 -4.09
C GLU A 470 18.48 -13.52 -3.81
N LEU A 471 18.80 -13.28 -2.54
CA LEU A 471 20.09 -12.73 -2.12
C LEU A 471 21.21 -13.74 -2.35
N GLU A 472 20.96 -15.03 -2.09
CA GLU A 472 21.89 -16.13 -2.37
C GLU A 472 22.05 -16.33 -3.89
N ASN A 473 20.96 -16.33 -4.65
CA ASN A 473 20.98 -16.38 -6.12
C ASN A 473 21.82 -15.25 -6.72
N ALA A 474 21.67 -14.03 -6.20
CA ALA A 474 22.47 -12.90 -6.62
C ALA A 474 23.96 -13.10 -6.31
N TYR A 475 24.30 -13.63 -5.12
CA TYR A 475 25.69 -13.97 -4.77
C TYR A 475 26.27 -15.00 -5.73
N ARG A 476 25.55 -16.11 -5.96
CA ARG A 476 25.96 -17.20 -6.85
C ARG A 476 26.23 -16.70 -8.27
N LYS A 477 25.31 -15.90 -8.81
CA LYS A 477 25.38 -15.36 -10.18
C LYS A 477 26.52 -14.36 -10.34
N ASP A 478 26.63 -13.39 -9.42
CA ASP A 478 27.63 -12.32 -9.55
C ASP A 478 29.07 -12.83 -9.30
N ASN A 479 29.23 -13.92 -8.56
CA ASN A 479 30.53 -14.52 -8.23
C ASN A 479 30.87 -15.80 -9.01
N ASP A 480 30.00 -16.23 -9.94
CA ASP A 480 30.13 -17.49 -10.69
C ASP A 480 30.32 -18.73 -9.77
N ARG A 481 29.48 -18.83 -8.74
CA ARG A 481 29.48 -19.91 -7.74
C ARG A 481 28.11 -20.58 -7.62
N PRO A 482 27.70 -21.42 -8.59
CA PRO A 482 26.36 -22.01 -8.65
C PRO A 482 26.01 -22.91 -7.44
N ASP A 483 27.02 -23.44 -6.74
CA ASP A 483 26.85 -24.35 -5.61
C ASP A 483 27.06 -23.70 -4.24
N SER A 484 27.30 -22.38 -4.18
CA SER A 484 27.50 -21.69 -2.90
C SER A 484 26.20 -21.65 -2.09
N VAL A 485 26.31 -21.92 -0.79
CA VAL A 485 25.20 -21.88 0.17
C VAL A 485 25.61 -21.10 1.43
N GLY A 486 24.72 -20.23 1.93
CA GLY A 486 24.93 -19.43 3.15
C GLY A 486 25.73 -18.14 2.97
N MET A 487 25.84 -17.66 1.72
CA MET A 487 26.40 -16.35 1.38
C MET A 487 25.35 -15.55 0.61
N TYR A 488 25.14 -14.32 1.05
CA TYR A 488 24.03 -13.47 0.62
C TYR A 488 24.55 -12.15 0.09
N ARG A 489 24.00 -11.70 -1.04
CA ARG A 489 24.38 -10.42 -1.66
C ARG A 489 23.18 -9.48 -1.69
N PHE A 490 23.33 -8.31 -1.09
CA PHE A 490 22.36 -7.22 -1.17
C PHE A 490 22.51 -6.51 -2.52
N TRP A 491 22.05 -7.15 -3.61
CA TRP A 491 22.37 -6.74 -4.98
C TRP A 491 21.80 -5.39 -5.40
N ARG A 492 20.78 -4.90 -4.69
CA ARG A 492 20.16 -3.60 -4.97
C ARG A 492 20.78 -2.46 -4.18
N ASP A 493 21.50 -2.77 -3.11
CA ASP A 493 22.33 -1.78 -2.44
C ASP A 493 23.48 -1.36 -3.36
N LYS A 494 23.81 -0.06 -3.36
CA LYS A 494 24.87 0.51 -4.20
C LYS A 494 26.24 -0.10 -3.90
N SER A 495 26.51 -0.42 -2.63
CA SER A 495 27.76 -1.08 -2.24
C SER A 495 27.77 -2.59 -2.49
N LYS A 496 26.62 -3.18 -2.85
CA LYS A 496 26.46 -4.63 -3.07
C LYS A 496 27.06 -5.46 -1.95
N VAL A 497 26.71 -5.12 -0.71
CA VAL A 497 27.26 -5.78 0.48
C VAL A 497 27.00 -7.27 0.41
N GLU A 498 28.03 -8.05 0.74
CA GLU A 498 27.94 -9.50 0.92
C GLU A 498 27.99 -9.82 2.40
N MET A 499 27.18 -10.80 2.82
CA MET A 499 27.10 -11.27 4.19
C MET A 499 27.05 -12.79 4.22
N SER A 500 27.76 -13.38 5.17
CA SER A 500 27.56 -14.76 5.60
C SER A 500 26.23 -14.94 6.33
N ARG A 501 25.79 -16.19 6.50
CA ARG A 501 24.59 -16.52 7.27
C ARG A 501 24.65 -15.98 8.71
N GLU A 502 25.81 -16.01 9.35
CA GLU A 502 26.00 -15.49 10.71
C GLU A 502 25.79 -13.97 10.75
N GLU A 503 26.27 -13.27 9.73
CA GLU A 503 26.10 -11.82 9.59
C GLU A 503 24.65 -11.43 9.27
N ILE A 504 23.91 -12.24 8.51
CA ILE A 504 22.46 -12.07 8.30
C ILE A 504 21.70 -12.25 9.61
N LEU A 505 22.03 -13.27 10.39
CA LEU A 505 21.40 -13.48 11.71
C LEU A 505 21.67 -12.30 12.65
N ASP A 506 22.92 -11.83 12.69
CA ASP A 506 23.29 -10.67 13.50
C ASP A 506 22.61 -9.38 13.02
N LEU A 507 22.36 -9.21 11.71
CA LEU A 507 21.55 -8.11 11.19
C LEU A 507 20.13 -8.10 11.80
N TYR A 508 19.47 -9.26 11.89
CA TYR A 508 18.14 -9.36 12.52
C TYR A 508 18.19 -9.11 14.02
N LYS A 509 19.15 -9.73 14.72
CA LYS A 509 19.32 -9.55 16.16
C LYS A 509 19.63 -8.11 16.52
N ASP A 510 20.54 -7.46 15.80
CA ASP A 510 20.92 -6.07 16.02
C ASP A 510 19.72 -5.13 15.80
N ALA A 511 18.90 -5.38 14.79
CA ALA A 511 17.67 -4.62 14.59
C ALA A 511 16.71 -4.77 15.79
N MET A 512 16.55 -5.98 16.33
CA MET A 512 15.68 -6.24 17.47
C MET A 512 16.25 -5.70 18.80
N GLU A 513 17.55 -5.83 19.03
CA GLU A 513 18.23 -5.53 20.29
C GLU A 513 18.68 -4.09 20.40
N LYS A 514 19.45 -3.60 19.41
CA LYS A 514 20.08 -2.27 19.42
C LYS A 514 19.08 -1.21 19.00
N ASP A 515 18.40 -1.43 17.87
CA ASP A 515 17.44 -0.47 17.32
C ASP A 515 16.05 -0.63 17.95
N GLY A 516 15.81 -1.71 18.69
CA GLY A 516 14.53 -2.01 19.34
C GLY A 516 13.38 -2.11 18.34
N ILE A 517 13.63 -2.61 17.13
CA ILE A 517 12.61 -2.81 16.10
C ILE A 517 11.71 -3.98 16.54
N PRO A 518 10.37 -3.80 16.59
CA PRO A 518 9.45 -4.80 17.12
C PRO A 518 9.20 -5.94 16.11
N ILE A 519 10.24 -6.65 15.67
CA ILE A 519 10.14 -7.77 14.72
C ILE A 519 9.51 -8.98 15.41
N VAL A 520 8.35 -9.45 14.92
CA VAL A 520 7.60 -10.59 15.46
C VAL A 520 7.68 -11.85 14.57
N SER A 521 8.09 -11.69 13.32
CA SER A 521 8.24 -12.80 12.37
C SER A 521 9.24 -12.52 11.27
N ILE A 522 9.93 -13.57 10.84
CA ILE A 522 10.86 -13.58 9.70
C ILE A 522 10.45 -14.76 8.80
N GLU A 523 10.00 -14.45 7.59
CA GLU A 523 9.70 -15.39 6.51
C GLU A 523 10.92 -15.51 5.60
N ASP A 524 11.35 -16.72 5.21
CA ASP A 524 12.50 -16.92 4.31
C ASP A 524 13.76 -16.12 4.69
N GLY A 525 14.13 -16.20 5.97
CA GLY A 525 15.30 -15.53 6.53
C GLY A 525 16.65 -16.04 6.00
N PHE A 526 16.67 -17.26 5.43
CA PHE A 526 17.81 -17.87 4.77
C PHE A 526 17.37 -18.50 3.45
N GLY A 527 18.32 -18.70 2.54
CA GLY A 527 18.05 -19.35 1.25
C GLY A 527 17.45 -20.74 1.42
N GLU A 528 16.62 -21.17 0.48
CA GLU A 528 15.91 -22.47 0.52
C GLU A 528 16.88 -23.68 0.64
N ARG A 529 18.15 -23.52 0.21
CA ARG A 529 19.20 -24.54 0.32
C ARG A 529 20.03 -24.45 1.62
N ASP A 530 19.92 -23.37 2.40
CA ASP A 530 20.73 -23.13 3.60
C ASP A 530 20.07 -23.66 4.88
N HIS A 531 19.83 -24.98 4.95
CA HIS A 531 19.26 -25.63 6.15
C HIS A 531 20.08 -25.36 7.43
N VAL A 532 21.38 -25.07 7.31
CA VAL A 532 22.23 -24.67 8.45
C VAL A 532 21.79 -23.31 8.99
N GLY A 533 21.58 -22.32 8.10
CA GLY A 533 21.03 -21.01 8.46
C GLY A 533 19.65 -21.10 9.10
N TRP A 534 18.75 -21.92 8.55
CA TRP A 534 17.41 -22.15 9.13
C TRP A 534 17.44 -22.73 10.54
N LYS A 535 18.27 -23.75 10.79
CA LYS A 535 18.46 -24.30 12.15
C LYS A 535 19.07 -23.27 13.10
N LEU A 536 20.02 -22.48 12.60
CA LEU A 536 20.67 -21.45 13.40
C LEU A 536 19.69 -20.37 13.88
N ILE A 537 18.83 -19.84 12.99
CA ILE A 537 17.83 -18.85 13.39
C ILE A 537 16.74 -19.45 14.28
N MET A 538 16.35 -20.70 14.05
CA MET A 538 15.44 -21.40 14.94
C MET A 538 16.04 -21.59 16.34
N GLU A 539 17.31 -21.95 16.46
CA GLU A 539 18.01 -22.07 17.74
C GLU A 539 18.07 -20.73 18.49
N LYS A 540 18.37 -19.63 17.79
CA LYS A 540 18.56 -18.31 18.43
C LYS A 540 17.29 -17.52 18.66
N LEU A 541 16.32 -17.61 17.75
CA LEU A 541 15.12 -16.76 17.71
C LEU A 541 13.80 -17.55 17.62
N GLY A 542 13.82 -18.87 17.43
CA GLY A 542 12.63 -19.68 17.21
C GLY A 542 11.62 -19.63 18.36
N ASP A 543 12.05 -19.51 19.61
CA ASP A 543 11.15 -19.35 20.76
C ASP A 543 10.56 -17.94 20.87
N LYS A 544 11.14 -16.97 20.15
CA LYS A 544 10.83 -15.55 20.25
C LYS A 544 9.92 -15.08 19.12
N VAL A 545 10.21 -15.46 17.88
CA VAL A 545 9.49 -14.98 16.68
C VAL A 545 8.94 -16.14 15.86
N PHE A 546 8.03 -15.85 14.93
CA PHE A 546 7.64 -16.81 13.91
C PHE A 546 8.73 -16.90 12.85
N ILE A 547 9.27 -18.10 12.64
CA ILE A 547 10.19 -18.45 11.54
C ILE A 547 9.35 -19.18 10.52
N ILE A 548 8.99 -18.47 9.46
CA ILE A 548 8.00 -18.89 8.47
C ILE A 548 8.74 -19.43 7.25
N GLY A 549 8.51 -20.70 6.89
CA GLY A 549 9.00 -21.25 5.62
C GLY A 549 8.01 -21.00 4.49
N ASP A 550 8.49 -20.46 3.37
CA ASP A 550 7.76 -20.31 2.10
C ASP A 550 8.47 -21.08 0.97
N ASP A 551 9.57 -20.56 0.43
CA ASP A 551 10.36 -21.23 -0.62
C ASP A 551 10.89 -22.59 -0.14
N LEU A 552 11.26 -22.68 1.15
CA LEU A 552 11.78 -23.90 1.79
C LEU A 552 10.76 -25.07 1.75
N VAL A 553 9.46 -24.78 1.83
CA VAL A 553 8.42 -25.81 2.02
C VAL A 553 7.41 -25.93 0.90
N THR A 554 7.24 -24.87 0.08
CA THR A 554 6.38 -24.81 -1.10
C THR A 554 4.96 -25.38 -0.90
N THR A 555 4.38 -25.19 0.30
CA THR A 555 3.07 -25.78 0.70
C THR A 555 2.96 -27.31 0.44
N LYS A 556 4.10 -28.02 0.36
CA LYS A 556 4.15 -29.47 0.12
C LYS A 556 4.24 -30.19 1.46
N ASP A 557 3.31 -31.10 1.71
CA ASP A 557 3.16 -31.81 2.98
C ASP A 557 4.45 -32.53 3.41
N SER A 558 5.14 -33.21 2.49
CA SER A 558 6.44 -33.86 2.78
C SER A 558 7.53 -32.87 3.20
N ASN A 559 7.61 -31.70 2.54
CA ASN A 559 8.66 -30.71 2.79
C ASN A 559 8.38 -29.97 4.10
N ILE A 560 7.11 -29.64 4.37
CA ILE A 560 6.65 -29.09 5.66
C ILE A 560 7.04 -30.04 6.80
N GLU A 561 6.70 -31.33 6.71
CA GLU A 561 7.05 -32.30 7.75
C GLU A 561 8.57 -32.39 7.94
N ALA A 562 9.34 -32.47 6.84
CA ALA A 562 10.79 -32.56 6.91
C ALA A 562 11.41 -31.35 7.64
N CYS A 563 11.04 -30.12 7.25
CA CYS A 563 11.61 -28.90 7.80
C CYS A 563 11.15 -28.66 9.25
N ALA A 564 9.87 -28.87 9.56
CA ALA A 564 9.36 -28.71 10.92
C ALA A 564 9.98 -29.74 11.88
N ARG A 565 10.11 -31.00 11.45
CA ARG A 565 10.77 -32.06 12.24
C ARG A 565 12.26 -31.77 12.47
N ASN A 566 12.93 -31.15 11.50
CA ASN A 566 14.34 -30.77 11.60
C ASN A 566 14.60 -29.52 12.44
N GLY A 567 13.55 -28.87 12.95
CA GLY A 567 13.66 -27.63 13.72
C GLY A 567 14.09 -26.44 12.86
N GLU A 568 13.66 -26.41 11.59
CA GLU A 568 13.98 -25.32 10.64
C GLU A 568 12.90 -24.25 10.57
N ILE A 569 11.66 -24.59 10.95
CA ILE A 569 10.51 -23.68 10.96
C ILE A 569 9.64 -23.89 12.21
N ASN A 570 8.91 -22.85 12.59
CA ASN A 570 7.81 -22.95 13.57
C ASN A 570 6.49 -22.37 13.03
N ALA A 571 6.48 -21.98 11.75
CA ALA A 571 5.31 -21.59 11.01
C ALA A 571 5.52 -21.94 9.52
N ALA A 572 4.44 -22.25 8.82
CA ALA A 572 4.46 -22.52 7.40
C ALA A 572 3.59 -21.49 6.67
N LEU A 573 4.13 -20.93 5.58
CA LEU A 573 3.35 -20.13 4.67
C LEU A 573 2.52 -21.07 3.78
N ILE A 574 1.21 -20.87 3.76
CA ILE A 574 0.28 -21.72 3.04
C ILE A 574 -0.23 -20.97 1.80
N LYS A 575 0.22 -21.41 0.64
CA LYS A 575 -0.23 -20.93 -0.66
C LYS A 575 -0.88 -22.09 -1.40
N ALA A 576 -2.21 -22.10 -1.44
CA ALA A 576 -2.96 -23.21 -2.06
C ALA A 576 -2.55 -23.50 -3.51
N ASN A 577 -2.05 -22.49 -4.20
CA ASN A 577 -1.59 -22.61 -5.58
C ASN A 577 -0.16 -23.18 -5.72
N GLN A 578 0.60 -23.34 -4.63
CA GLN A 578 1.86 -24.09 -4.65
C GLN A 578 1.63 -25.62 -4.62
N ILE A 579 0.44 -26.08 -4.22
CA ILE A 579 0.08 -27.51 -4.22
C ILE A 579 -1.05 -27.84 -5.19
N GLY A 580 -2.05 -26.96 -5.34
CA GLY A 580 -2.96 -26.92 -6.48
C GLY A 580 -4.34 -27.54 -6.32
N THR A 581 -4.72 -28.04 -5.14
CA THR A 581 -6.12 -28.37 -4.82
C THR A 581 -6.45 -27.97 -3.39
N LEU A 582 -7.74 -27.77 -3.08
CA LEU A 582 -8.17 -27.46 -1.71
C LEU A 582 -7.88 -28.62 -0.75
N SER A 583 -8.07 -29.86 -1.19
CA SER A 583 -7.81 -31.03 -0.36
C SER A 583 -6.34 -31.24 -0.04
N GLU A 584 -5.44 -31.08 -1.01
CA GLU A 584 -4.00 -31.13 -0.74
C GLU A 584 -3.56 -29.97 0.17
N THR A 585 -4.20 -28.80 0.05
CA THR A 585 -3.97 -27.67 0.96
C THR A 585 -4.33 -28.03 2.41
N VAL A 586 -5.46 -28.71 2.63
CA VAL A 586 -5.85 -29.20 3.97
C VAL A 586 -4.81 -30.19 4.52
N ILE A 587 -4.28 -31.10 3.69
CA ILE A 587 -3.24 -32.05 4.10
C ILE A 587 -1.98 -31.31 4.55
N ALA A 588 -1.52 -30.32 3.78
CA ALA A 588 -0.36 -29.50 4.11
C ALA A 588 -0.55 -28.75 5.44
N MET A 589 -1.73 -28.15 5.64
CA MET A 589 -2.06 -27.42 6.87
C MET A 589 -2.11 -28.33 8.11
N LEU A 590 -2.73 -29.51 8.00
CA LEU A 590 -2.75 -30.48 9.10
C LEU A 590 -1.34 -31.03 9.40
N THR A 591 -0.51 -31.21 8.38
CA THR A 591 0.88 -31.65 8.55
C THR A 591 1.71 -30.63 9.32
N ALA A 592 1.58 -29.34 8.99
CA ALA A 592 2.22 -28.26 9.74
C ALA A 592 1.77 -28.26 11.21
N LEU A 593 0.45 -28.30 11.45
CA LEU A 593 -0.10 -28.27 12.80
C LEU A 593 0.35 -29.46 13.66
N ALA A 594 0.50 -30.66 13.08
CA ALA A 594 0.97 -31.85 13.80
C ALA A 594 2.39 -31.70 14.37
N TYR A 595 3.22 -30.85 13.76
CA TYR A 595 4.56 -30.52 14.24
C TYR A 595 4.60 -29.21 15.05
N GLY A 596 3.45 -28.60 15.35
CA GLY A 596 3.38 -27.32 16.05
C GLY A 596 3.81 -26.12 15.18
N ALA A 597 3.91 -26.30 13.87
CA ALA A 597 4.13 -25.21 12.95
C ALA A 597 2.81 -24.46 12.70
N GLU A 598 2.79 -23.18 13.04
CA GLU A 598 1.61 -22.33 12.91
C GLU A 598 1.34 -21.94 11.44
N LEU A 599 0.09 -21.60 11.15
CA LEU A 599 -0.36 -21.39 9.78
C LEU A 599 -0.44 -19.89 9.45
N VAL A 600 0.22 -19.48 8.37
CA VAL A 600 0.05 -18.16 7.76
C VAL A 600 -0.38 -18.34 6.31
N VAL A 601 -1.65 -18.03 6.01
CA VAL A 601 -2.19 -18.19 4.64
C VAL A 601 -1.78 -16.99 3.79
N SER A 602 -1.30 -17.23 2.57
CA SER A 602 -0.67 -16.19 1.74
C SER A 602 -1.23 -16.13 0.32
N HIS A 603 -1.21 -14.92 -0.22
CA HIS A 603 -1.48 -14.62 -1.63
C HIS A 603 -0.28 -14.96 -2.53
N ARG A 604 -0.35 -14.53 -3.81
CA ARG A 604 0.85 -14.37 -4.66
C ARG A 604 0.93 -12.98 -5.23
N SER A 605 2.12 -12.61 -5.70
CA SER A 605 2.44 -11.33 -6.32
C SER A 605 1.52 -10.96 -7.49
N LYS A 606 1.11 -11.92 -8.33
CA LYS A 606 0.12 -11.72 -9.39
C LYS A 606 -1.22 -12.39 -9.02
N SER A 607 -2.11 -11.65 -8.37
CA SER A 607 -3.39 -12.17 -7.88
C SER A 607 -4.58 -11.70 -8.71
N PRO A 608 -5.58 -12.58 -8.94
CA PRO A 608 -6.91 -12.18 -9.38
C PRO A 608 -7.74 -11.70 -8.19
N ASN A 609 -8.95 -11.28 -8.50
CA ASN A 609 -9.97 -10.79 -7.57
C ASN A 609 -10.71 -11.88 -6.77
N ASP A 610 -10.18 -13.11 -6.75
CA ASP A 610 -10.77 -14.23 -6.02
C ASP A 610 -10.23 -14.26 -4.58
N PRO A 611 -11.11 -14.27 -3.56
CA PRO A 611 -10.69 -14.12 -2.17
C PRO A 611 -10.51 -15.44 -1.42
N PHE A 612 -10.29 -16.56 -2.11
CA PHE A 612 -10.27 -17.89 -1.48
C PHE A 612 -9.23 -18.04 -0.36
N GLU A 613 -8.16 -17.22 -0.32
CA GLU A 613 -7.21 -17.23 0.80
C GLU A 613 -7.89 -16.90 2.13
N ALA A 614 -8.90 -16.02 2.12
CA ALA A 614 -9.70 -15.70 3.30
C ALA A 614 -10.57 -16.89 3.73
N ASP A 615 -11.16 -17.62 2.78
CA ASP A 615 -11.94 -18.83 3.08
C ASP A 615 -11.03 -19.91 3.71
N ILE A 616 -9.82 -20.12 3.18
CA ILE A 616 -8.85 -21.10 3.73
C ILE A 616 -8.38 -20.69 5.13
N ALA A 617 -8.02 -19.42 5.32
CA ALA A 617 -7.48 -18.93 6.59
C ALA A 617 -8.50 -19.02 7.73
N THR A 618 -9.75 -18.65 7.46
CA THR A 618 -10.85 -18.71 8.43
C THR A 618 -11.35 -20.14 8.67
N ALA A 619 -11.32 -21.01 7.64
CA ALA A 619 -11.65 -22.44 7.79
C ALA A 619 -10.78 -23.13 8.84
N MET A 620 -9.48 -22.79 8.86
CA MET A 620 -8.48 -23.44 9.72
C MET A 620 -8.09 -22.62 10.95
N ASN A 621 -8.77 -21.49 11.20
CA ASN A 621 -8.39 -20.53 12.25
C ASN A 621 -6.89 -20.21 12.23
N ALA A 622 -6.32 -19.98 11.04
CA ALA A 622 -4.90 -19.70 10.84
C ALA A 622 -4.42 -18.56 11.76
N VAL A 623 -3.15 -18.59 12.17
CA VAL A 623 -2.56 -17.51 12.97
C VAL A 623 -2.56 -16.22 12.18
N GLY A 624 -2.13 -16.29 10.92
CA GLY A 624 -1.94 -15.11 10.09
C GLY A 624 -2.51 -15.22 8.69
N MET A 625 -2.68 -14.06 8.08
CA MET A 625 -2.96 -13.91 6.66
C MET A 625 -2.06 -12.81 6.07
N LYS A 626 -1.31 -13.16 5.02
CA LYS A 626 -0.43 -12.29 4.24
C LYS A 626 -1.03 -12.10 2.84
N THR A 627 -1.85 -11.06 2.67
CA THR A 627 -2.54 -10.80 1.39
C THR A 627 -2.30 -9.39 0.87
N GLY A 628 -1.11 -8.83 1.11
CA GLY A 628 -0.62 -7.58 0.52
C GLY A 628 -1.04 -6.30 1.25
N GLY A 629 -0.70 -5.17 0.64
CA GLY A 629 -0.95 -3.81 1.14
C GLY A 629 -2.37 -3.31 0.90
N GLY A 630 -2.66 -2.09 1.36
CA GLY A 630 -3.99 -1.48 1.29
C GLY A 630 -4.33 -0.74 0.00
N ALA A 631 -3.49 -0.81 -1.04
CA ALA A 631 -3.58 0.04 -2.22
C ALA A 631 -4.23 -0.63 -3.45
N ASN A 632 -4.37 -1.96 -3.47
CA ASN A 632 -4.78 -2.70 -4.66
C ASN A 632 -6.08 -3.50 -4.41
N THR A 633 -6.97 -3.51 -5.41
CA THR A 633 -8.33 -4.06 -5.29
C THR A 633 -8.34 -5.56 -4.97
N GLU A 634 -7.47 -6.35 -5.60
CA GLU A 634 -7.38 -7.80 -5.39
C GLU A 634 -6.97 -8.16 -3.96
N ARG A 635 -6.23 -7.27 -3.29
CA ARG A 635 -5.83 -7.41 -1.88
C ARG A 635 -7.00 -7.05 -0.97
N LEU A 636 -7.65 -5.92 -1.26
CA LEU A 636 -8.79 -5.44 -0.49
C LEU A 636 -9.96 -6.43 -0.51
N GLN A 637 -10.18 -7.15 -1.62
CA GLN A 637 -11.22 -8.18 -1.69
C GLN A 637 -10.96 -9.36 -0.76
N LYS A 638 -9.70 -9.77 -0.57
CA LYS A 638 -9.33 -10.83 0.39
C LYS A 638 -9.60 -10.40 1.83
N TYR A 639 -9.21 -9.18 2.20
CA TYR A 639 -9.54 -8.63 3.52
C TYR A 639 -11.06 -8.45 3.72
N GLY A 640 -11.76 -7.97 2.68
CA GLY A 640 -13.22 -7.80 2.70
C GLY A 640 -13.96 -9.13 2.86
N ARG A 641 -13.46 -10.22 2.25
CA ARG A 641 -14.04 -11.54 2.43
C ARG A 641 -13.92 -12.05 3.87
N VAL A 642 -12.84 -11.76 4.59
CA VAL A 642 -12.80 -12.07 6.02
C VAL A 642 -13.88 -11.31 6.79
N MET A 643 -14.07 -10.01 6.51
CA MET A 643 -15.14 -9.23 7.14
C MET A 643 -16.52 -9.84 6.85
N GLU A 644 -16.76 -10.24 5.60
CA GLU A 644 -18.00 -10.91 5.18
C GLU A 644 -18.20 -12.24 5.91
N ILE A 645 -17.18 -13.11 5.98
CA ILE A 645 -17.25 -14.38 6.71
C ILE A 645 -17.58 -14.15 8.18
N MET A 646 -16.92 -13.20 8.83
CA MET A 646 -17.19 -12.89 10.24
C MET A 646 -18.61 -12.34 10.42
N ALA A 647 -19.10 -11.50 9.51
CA ALA A 647 -20.48 -11.01 9.54
C ALA A 647 -21.51 -12.15 9.37
N ILE A 648 -21.27 -13.06 8.42
CA ILE A 648 -22.13 -14.25 8.18
C ILE A 648 -22.12 -15.17 9.41
N ALA A 649 -20.94 -15.43 9.99
CA ALA A 649 -20.80 -16.27 11.18
C ALA A 649 -21.52 -15.69 12.41
N GLY A 650 -21.50 -14.35 12.57
CA GLY A 650 -22.17 -13.66 13.66
C GLY A 650 -23.68 -13.44 13.45
N ALA A 651 -24.19 -13.68 12.24
CA ALA A 651 -25.59 -13.47 11.93
C ALA A 651 -26.47 -14.52 12.61
N LYS A 652 -27.41 -14.09 13.45
CA LYS A 652 -28.42 -14.98 14.02
C LYS A 652 -29.34 -15.46 12.88
N LYS A 653 -29.46 -16.78 12.70
CA LYS A 653 -30.47 -17.35 11.79
C LYS A 653 -31.85 -16.84 12.19
N ARG A 654 -32.52 -16.14 11.27
CA ARG A 654 -33.91 -15.70 11.44
C ARG A 654 -34.78 -16.93 11.67
N LYS A 655 -35.60 -16.91 12.74
CA LYS A 655 -36.64 -17.91 12.93
C LYS A 655 -37.79 -17.61 11.97
N ILE A 656 -38.18 -18.61 11.19
CA ILE A 656 -39.37 -18.56 10.34
C ILE A 656 -40.60 -18.48 11.25
N THR A 657 -41.56 -17.59 10.94
CA THR A 657 -42.81 -17.51 11.73
C THR A 657 -43.76 -18.66 11.40
N GLU A 658 -44.76 -18.89 12.24
CA GLU A 658 -45.74 -19.95 11.98
C GLU A 658 -46.59 -19.66 10.73
N GLU A 659 -46.84 -18.38 10.39
CA GLU A 659 -47.50 -18.03 9.13
C GLU A 659 -46.62 -18.34 7.91
N GLU A 660 -45.34 -17.93 7.95
CA GLU A 660 -44.37 -18.23 6.89
C GLU A 660 -44.20 -19.74 6.71
N ARG A 661 -44.21 -20.50 7.80
CA ARG A 661 -44.17 -21.98 7.77
C ARG A 661 -45.36 -22.55 7.01
N LYS A 662 -46.59 -22.12 7.33
CA LYS A 662 -47.82 -22.56 6.63
C LYS A 662 -47.84 -22.17 5.17
N GLU A 663 -47.35 -20.98 4.84
CA GLU A 663 -47.21 -20.52 3.45
C GLU A 663 -46.21 -21.38 2.68
N LEU A 664 -45.05 -21.69 3.26
CA LEU A 664 -44.05 -22.58 2.67
C LEU A 664 -44.63 -23.97 2.44
N GLU A 665 -45.42 -24.49 3.39
CA GLU A 665 -46.10 -25.77 3.33
C GLU A 665 -47.08 -25.85 2.15
N ARG A 666 -47.88 -24.78 1.95
CA ARG A 666 -48.78 -24.65 0.81
C ARG A 666 -48.00 -24.61 -0.50
N ASN A 667 -46.99 -23.75 -0.58
CA ASN A 667 -46.17 -23.58 -1.78
C ASN A 667 -45.43 -24.89 -2.15
N LEU A 668 -44.95 -25.66 -1.16
CA LEU A 668 -44.37 -27.00 -1.40
C LEU A 668 -45.38 -27.94 -2.05
N LYS A 669 -46.61 -28.01 -1.52
CA LYS A 669 -47.66 -28.89 -2.04
C LYS A 669 -48.02 -28.51 -3.49
N GLU A 670 -48.16 -27.22 -3.75
CA GLU A 670 -48.39 -26.69 -5.11
C GLU A 670 -47.24 -27.04 -6.06
N LEU A 671 -45.99 -26.86 -5.61
CA LEU A 671 -44.81 -27.19 -6.41
C LEU A 671 -44.71 -28.68 -6.72
N VAL A 672 -44.91 -29.56 -5.73
CA VAL A 672 -44.88 -31.01 -5.95
C VAL A 672 -46.01 -31.44 -6.87
N PHE A 673 -47.20 -30.87 -6.72
CA PHE A 673 -48.32 -31.13 -7.63
C PHE A 673 -47.99 -30.68 -9.05
N ALA A 674 -47.43 -29.48 -9.23
CA ALA A 674 -47.02 -28.98 -10.54
C ALA A 674 -45.92 -29.83 -11.20
N LEU A 675 -44.96 -30.33 -10.42
CA LEU A 675 -43.84 -31.14 -10.92
C LEU A 675 -44.21 -32.61 -11.18
N THR A 676 -45.15 -33.18 -10.42
CA THR A 676 -45.40 -34.64 -10.42
C THR A 676 -46.83 -35.04 -10.77
N GLY A 677 -47.76 -34.09 -10.79
CA GLY A 677 -49.21 -34.33 -10.95
C GLY A 677 -49.87 -35.03 -9.76
N LYS A 678 -49.18 -35.17 -8.61
CA LYS A 678 -49.66 -35.88 -7.43
C LYS A 678 -49.88 -34.93 -6.26
N GLU A 679 -51.02 -35.03 -5.60
CA GLU A 679 -51.20 -34.45 -4.26
C GLU A 679 -50.42 -35.28 -3.24
N VAL A 680 -49.71 -34.59 -2.36
CA VAL A 680 -48.89 -35.21 -1.32
C VAL A 680 -49.17 -34.60 0.04
N ASP A 681 -49.23 -35.45 1.06
CA ASP A 681 -49.13 -35.02 2.45
C ASP A 681 -47.66 -34.87 2.84
N LEU A 682 -47.34 -33.71 3.38
CA LEU A 682 -45.99 -33.39 3.82
C LEU A 682 -45.75 -34.02 5.20
N LYS A 683 -44.61 -34.69 5.36
CA LYS A 683 -44.19 -35.20 6.68
C LYS A 683 -43.93 -34.04 7.65
N PRO A 684 -44.09 -34.24 8.97
CA PRO A 684 -43.69 -33.25 9.97
C PRO A 684 -42.24 -32.80 9.73
N GLY A 685 -41.99 -31.49 9.66
CA GLY A 685 -40.67 -30.91 9.38
C GLY A 685 -40.31 -30.75 7.90
N ALA A 686 -41.21 -31.09 6.95
CA ALA A 686 -40.95 -30.86 5.52
C ALA A 686 -40.74 -29.38 5.15
N THR A 687 -41.28 -28.45 5.95
CA THR A 687 -41.07 -27.00 5.83
C THR A 687 -39.74 -26.51 6.38
N GLU A 688 -38.97 -27.39 7.03
CA GLU A 688 -37.58 -27.13 7.43
C GLU A 688 -36.59 -27.55 6.34
N VAL A 689 -37.08 -28.16 5.25
CA VAL A 689 -36.26 -28.53 4.09
C VAL A 689 -35.93 -27.27 3.30
N ASP A 690 -34.64 -26.97 3.18
CA ASP A 690 -34.15 -25.89 2.34
C ASP A 690 -34.32 -26.27 0.86
N LEU A 691 -35.42 -25.79 0.27
CA LEU A 691 -35.76 -26.00 -1.14
C LEU A 691 -34.69 -25.48 -2.09
N THR A 692 -34.00 -24.40 -1.72
CA THR A 692 -32.93 -23.81 -2.53
C THR A 692 -31.77 -24.81 -2.64
N ASN A 693 -31.36 -25.39 -1.51
CA ASN A 693 -30.30 -26.40 -1.49
C ASN A 693 -30.72 -27.67 -2.23
N LEU A 694 -31.97 -28.11 -2.06
CA LEU A 694 -32.49 -29.27 -2.77
C LEU A 694 -32.50 -29.03 -4.30
N PHE A 695 -32.94 -27.85 -4.74
CA PHE A 695 -32.91 -27.46 -6.14
C PHE A 695 -31.48 -27.44 -6.69
N LEU A 696 -30.53 -26.80 -5.98
CA LEU A 696 -29.11 -26.79 -6.36
C LEU A 696 -28.52 -28.19 -6.50
N ARG A 697 -28.87 -29.13 -5.61
CA ARG A 697 -28.43 -30.53 -5.69
C ARG A 697 -28.91 -31.25 -6.95
N MET A 698 -30.08 -30.89 -7.45
CA MET A 698 -30.69 -31.47 -8.65
C MET A 698 -30.20 -30.84 -9.94
N LEU A 699 -29.60 -29.65 -9.90
CA LEU A 699 -29.08 -28.99 -11.09
C LEU A 699 -27.87 -29.75 -11.64
N ALA A 700 -27.90 -30.03 -12.94
CA ALA A 700 -26.78 -30.54 -13.70
C ALA A 700 -25.80 -29.42 -14.07
N ILE A 701 -24.52 -29.76 -14.13
CA ILE A 701 -23.50 -28.94 -14.79
C ILE A 701 -23.75 -29.03 -16.29
N GLU A 702 -24.25 -27.95 -16.88
CA GLU A 702 -24.52 -27.89 -18.32
C GLU A 702 -23.24 -27.53 -19.09
N ALA A 703 -22.46 -26.60 -18.54
CA ALA A 703 -21.25 -26.12 -19.16
C ALA A 703 -20.21 -25.73 -18.11
N VAL A 704 -18.95 -25.82 -18.52
CA VAL A 704 -17.80 -25.30 -17.81
C VAL A 704 -17.06 -24.40 -18.79
N ILE A 705 -16.78 -23.17 -18.37
CA ILE A 705 -16.06 -22.19 -19.17
C ILE A 705 -14.71 -21.94 -18.51
N GLY A 706 -13.65 -22.04 -19.29
CA GLY A 706 -12.28 -21.73 -18.92
C GLY A 706 -11.90 -20.39 -19.53
N THR A 707 -11.54 -19.43 -18.70
CA THR A 707 -11.18 -18.09 -19.16
C THR A 707 -9.84 -17.65 -18.61
N GLU A 708 -9.13 -16.82 -19.37
CA GLU A 708 -8.06 -16.02 -18.81
C GLU A 708 -8.64 -14.93 -17.88
N GLU A 709 -8.15 -14.87 -16.65
CA GLU A 709 -8.53 -13.87 -15.65
C GLU A 709 -7.39 -12.87 -15.45
N ALA A 710 -7.69 -11.58 -15.56
CA ALA A 710 -6.69 -10.54 -15.34
C ALA A 710 -6.17 -10.55 -13.90
N THR A 711 -4.87 -10.34 -13.75
CA THR A 711 -4.23 -10.08 -12.45
C THR A 711 -3.79 -8.61 -12.35
N ASN A 712 -3.45 -8.17 -11.14
CA ASN A 712 -2.89 -6.85 -10.87
C ASN A 712 -1.62 -6.51 -11.67
N ALA A 713 -0.90 -7.52 -12.19
CA ALA A 713 0.31 -7.31 -12.98
C ALA A 713 0.06 -7.16 -14.49
N GLY A 714 -1.21 -7.17 -14.94
CA GLY A 714 -1.57 -7.15 -16.36
C GLY A 714 -1.23 -8.45 -17.12
N ILE A 715 -0.84 -9.51 -16.40
CA ILE A 715 -0.60 -10.85 -16.93
C ILE A 715 -1.79 -11.72 -16.52
N PRO A 716 -2.51 -12.37 -17.45
CA PRO A 716 -3.63 -13.21 -17.09
C PRO A 716 -3.19 -14.51 -16.40
N SER A 717 -4.07 -15.03 -15.54
CA SER A 717 -4.06 -16.40 -15.04
C SER A 717 -5.29 -17.15 -15.56
N ALA A 718 -5.60 -18.33 -15.03
CA ALA A 718 -6.78 -19.12 -15.42
C ALA A 718 -7.91 -19.04 -14.39
N ALA A 719 -9.15 -19.08 -14.89
CA ALA A 719 -10.37 -19.19 -14.11
C ALA A 719 -11.34 -20.21 -14.72
N ALA A 720 -12.04 -20.94 -13.85
CA ALA A 720 -13.11 -21.84 -14.21
C ALA A 720 -14.46 -21.25 -13.78
N THR A 721 -15.46 -21.32 -14.65
CA THR A 721 -16.84 -20.97 -14.33
C THR A 721 -17.75 -22.16 -14.63
N ILE A 722 -18.42 -22.67 -13.61
CA ILE A 722 -19.39 -23.76 -13.70
C ILE A 722 -20.79 -23.16 -13.88
N LEU A 723 -21.52 -23.62 -14.89
CA LEU A 723 -22.88 -23.19 -15.20
C LEU A 723 -23.85 -24.33 -14.86
N LEU A 724 -24.78 -24.07 -13.95
CA LEU A 724 -25.78 -25.04 -13.51
C LEU A 724 -27.16 -24.74 -14.12
N GLY A 725 -27.80 -25.79 -14.63
CA GLY A 725 -29.14 -25.75 -15.25
C GLY A 725 -29.18 -25.13 -16.65
N LYS A 726 -30.18 -25.52 -17.46
CA LYS A 726 -30.30 -25.25 -18.92
C LYS A 726 -30.16 -23.78 -19.37
N THR A 727 -30.29 -22.82 -18.46
CA THR A 727 -30.17 -21.38 -18.72
C THR A 727 -28.87 -20.78 -18.19
N GLY A 728 -28.02 -21.54 -17.49
CA GLY A 728 -26.84 -21.03 -16.81
C GLY A 728 -27.15 -20.02 -15.70
N THR A 729 -28.36 -20.09 -15.12
CA THR A 729 -28.85 -19.11 -14.15
C THR A 729 -28.02 -19.08 -12.87
N VAL A 730 -27.49 -20.24 -12.45
CA VAL A 730 -26.60 -20.35 -11.29
C VAL A 730 -25.18 -20.59 -11.79
N ARG A 731 -24.23 -19.80 -11.28
CA ARG A 731 -22.83 -19.82 -11.70
C ARG A 731 -21.91 -19.81 -10.50
N PHE A 732 -20.89 -20.65 -10.53
CA PHE A 732 -19.80 -20.65 -9.56
C PHE A 732 -18.48 -20.45 -10.29
N LYS A 733 -17.69 -19.47 -9.85
CA LYS A 733 -16.39 -19.17 -10.43
C LYS A 733 -15.29 -19.56 -9.44
N GLY A 734 -14.13 -19.95 -9.95
CA GLY A 734 -12.88 -20.06 -9.21
C GLY A 734 -11.75 -19.51 -10.08
N SER A 735 -10.89 -18.67 -9.52
CA SER A 735 -9.70 -18.19 -10.24
C SER A 735 -8.47 -18.24 -9.36
N THR A 736 -7.30 -18.37 -10.00
CA THR A 736 -6.06 -18.68 -9.30
C THR A 736 -4.99 -17.63 -9.57
N PRO A 737 -4.14 -17.33 -8.58
CA PRO A 737 -3.03 -16.42 -8.78
C PRO A 737 -1.88 -17.08 -9.54
N LEU A 738 -1.11 -16.26 -10.26
CA LEU A 738 0.09 -16.67 -10.99
C LEU A 738 1.34 -16.42 -10.12
N GLY A 739 2.21 -17.42 -10.04
CA GLY A 739 3.46 -17.35 -9.29
C GLY A 739 4.58 -16.57 -9.98
N THR A 740 5.57 -16.17 -9.19
CA THR A 740 6.90 -15.74 -9.66
C THR A 740 8.03 -16.50 -8.99
N SER A 741 7.81 -17.08 -7.80
CA SER A 741 8.77 -17.93 -7.10
C SER A 741 8.94 -19.26 -7.83
N ALA A 742 10.17 -19.77 -7.79
CA ALA A 742 10.60 -21.00 -8.44
C ALA A 742 11.15 -21.99 -7.42
N GLY A 743 10.43 -22.17 -6.30
CA GLY A 743 10.77 -23.25 -5.36
C GLY A 743 10.79 -24.56 -6.15
N GLU A 744 11.88 -25.32 -6.03
CA GLU A 744 12.20 -26.45 -6.91
C GLU A 744 11.03 -27.46 -6.97
N ASP A 745 10.27 -27.56 -5.89
CA ASP A 745 9.17 -28.52 -5.66
C ASP A 745 7.74 -27.98 -5.82
N GLU A 746 7.53 -26.71 -6.21
CA GLU A 746 6.20 -26.10 -6.38
C GLU A 746 5.37 -26.69 -7.54
N ALA A 747 4.03 -26.80 -7.37
CA ALA A 747 3.12 -27.10 -8.47
C ALA A 747 3.26 -26.11 -9.65
N ILE A 748 3.23 -26.64 -10.86
CA ILE A 748 3.57 -25.91 -12.09
C ILE A 748 2.40 -25.06 -12.56
N HIS A 749 2.66 -23.77 -12.79
CA HIS A 749 1.76 -22.86 -13.49
C HIS A 749 1.89 -23.09 -14.99
N TYR A 750 0.82 -23.52 -15.64
CA TYR A 750 0.87 -23.76 -17.08
C TYR A 750 0.71 -22.43 -17.82
N VAL A 751 1.74 -22.04 -18.54
CA VAL A 751 1.83 -20.77 -19.28
C VAL A 751 2.12 -21.01 -20.76
N ASP A 752 1.73 -20.06 -21.62
CA ASP A 752 1.78 -20.16 -23.09
C ASP A 752 3.18 -20.48 -23.66
N SER A 753 4.25 -20.11 -22.94
CA SER A 753 5.62 -20.44 -23.34
C SER A 753 6.04 -21.88 -23.06
N MET A 754 5.25 -22.65 -22.30
CA MET A 754 5.47 -24.07 -22.04
C MET A 754 4.85 -24.89 -23.16
N ILE A 755 5.71 -25.50 -23.97
CA ILE A 755 5.30 -26.22 -25.18
C ILE A 755 5.50 -27.71 -24.93
N LEU A 756 4.46 -28.52 -25.16
CA LEU A 756 4.60 -29.96 -25.13
C LEU A 756 5.28 -30.47 -26.41
N PRO A 757 6.09 -31.55 -26.31
CA PRO A 757 6.58 -32.26 -27.48
C PRO A 757 5.43 -32.64 -28.42
N SER A 758 5.61 -32.34 -29.70
CA SER A 758 4.63 -32.50 -30.76
C SER A 758 5.34 -32.61 -32.11
N LYS A 759 4.60 -33.01 -33.16
CA LYS A 759 5.13 -33.14 -34.53
C LYS A 759 5.83 -31.87 -35.03
N ILE A 760 5.33 -30.68 -34.67
CA ILE A 760 5.94 -29.41 -35.07
C ILE A 760 7.26 -29.17 -34.36
N THR A 761 7.36 -29.51 -33.07
CA THR A 761 8.60 -29.38 -32.30
C THR A 761 9.66 -30.40 -32.73
N GLU A 762 9.23 -31.59 -33.17
CA GLU A 762 10.10 -32.62 -33.75
C GLU A 762 10.60 -32.24 -35.15
N LYS A 763 9.80 -31.48 -35.92
CA LYS A 763 10.17 -30.96 -37.24
C LYS A 763 11.21 -29.85 -37.16
N TYR A 764 11.20 -29.05 -36.08
CA TYR A 764 12.11 -27.90 -35.90
C TYR A 764 12.84 -27.92 -34.54
N PRO A 765 13.57 -29.00 -34.21
CA PRO A 765 14.16 -29.18 -32.87
C PRO A 765 15.17 -28.09 -32.52
N ASP A 766 15.85 -27.51 -33.52
CA ASP A 766 16.86 -26.48 -33.34
C ASP A 766 16.31 -25.15 -32.81
N LEU A 767 14.99 -24.92 -32.91
CA LEU A 767 14.35 -23.70 -32.42
C LEU A 767 13.97 -23.78 -30.93
N PHE A 768 13.99 -24.97 -30.35
CA PHE A 768 13.51 -25.21 -28.98
C PHE A 768 14.65 -25.57 -28.02
N LYS A 769 14.47 -25.18 -26.76
CA LYS A 769 15.24 -25.64 -25.61
C LYS A 769 14.34 -26.53 -24.76
N LYS A 770 14.84 -27.69 -24.35
CA LYS A 770 14.17 -28.57 -23.40
C LYS A 770 14.43 -28.10 -21.98
N GLU A 771 13.37 -28.04 -21.19
CA GLU A 771 13.42 -27.74 -19.75
C GLU A 771 13.33 -29.03 -18.92
N GLU A 772 13.66 -28.94 -17.63
CA GLU A 772 13.71 -30.08 -16.71
C GLU A 772 12.34 -30.75 -16.51
N ASP A 773 11.25 -30.00 -16.62
CA ASP A 773 9.87 -30.49 -16.55
C ASP A 773 9.40 -31.24 -17.81
N GLY A 774 10.30 -31.43 -18.78
CA GLY A 774 10.02 -32.11 -20.04
C GLY A 774 9.27 -31.25 -21.07
N THR A 775 8.99 -29.97 -20.76
CA THR A 775 8.48 -29.02 -21.74
C THR A 775 9.59 -28.43 -22.60
N LEU A 776 9.18 -27.80 -23.69
CA LEU A 776 10.02 -27.08 -24.63
C LEU A 776 9.70 -25.59 -24.53
N ARG A 777 10.73 -24.75 -24.70
CA ARG A 777 10.58 -23.31 -24.86
C ARG A 777 11.31 -22.87 -26.12
N PHE A 778 10.81 -21.85 -26.82
CA PHE A 778 11.59 -21.25 -27.90
C PHE A 778 12.92 -20.72 -27.36
N LYS A 779 14.03 -20.95 -28.08
CA LYS A 779 15.30 -20.32 -27.75
C LYS A 779 15.15 -18.79 -27.88
N LYS A 780 15.79 -18.03 -27.00
CA LYS A 780 15.74 -16.55 -27.03
C LYS A 780 16.26 -15.94 -28.34
N THR A 781 16.98 -16.70 -29.15
CA THR A 781 17.52 -16.30 -30.45
C THR A 781 16.51 -16.39 -31.59
N VAL A 782 15.38 -17.09 -31.40
CA VAL A 782 14.38 -17.30 -32.44
C VAL A 782 13.62 -16.01 -32.72
N LYS A 783 13.55 -15.63 -34.00
CA LYS A 783 12.86 -14.44 -34.49
C LYS A 783 11.68 -14.81 -35.38
N TYR A 784 10.92 -13.79 -35.76
CA TYR A 784 9.74 -13.96 -36.63
C TYR A 784 10.10 -14.62 -37.96
N GLU A 785 11.24 -14.26 -38.55
CA GLU A 785 11.72 -14.79 -39.84
C GLU A 785 12.03 -16.30 -39.79
N ASP A 786 12.35 -16.82 -38.60
CA ASP A 786 12.64 -18.24 -38.39
C ASP A 786 11.37 -19.10 -38.38
N VAL A 787 10.21 -18.48 -38.11
CA VAL A 787 8.92 -19.18 -37.93
C VAL A 787 7.87 -18.84 -38.98
N GLU A 788 8.02 -17.73 -39.71
CA GLU A 788 6.98 -17.19 -40.60
C GLU A 788 6.55 -18.11 -41.75
N LYS A 789 7.42 -19.03 -42.16
CA LYS A 789 7.21 -19.90 -43.33
C LYS A 789 6.27 -21.06 -43.05
N ASP A 790 6.06 -21.40 -41.78
CA ASP A 790 5.22 -22.52 -41.35
C ASP A 790 4.08 -21.98 -40.47
N PRO A 791 2.83 -21.98 -40.95
CA PRO A 791 1.72 -21.37 -40.22
C PRO A 791 1.50 -21.95 -38.81
N GLU A 792 1.70 -23.25 -38.61
CA GLU A 792 1.52 -23.91 -37.31
C GLU A 792 2.63 -23.49 -36.33
N LEU A 793 3.88 -23.43 -36.81
CA LEU A 793 5.02 -22.95 -36.01
C LEU A 793 4.87 -21.47 -35.66
N LEU A 794 4.39 -20.65 -36.61
CA LEU A 794 4.12 -19.24 -36.41
C LEU A 794 3.03 -19.00 -35.37
N GLU A 795 1.95 -19.79 -35.41
CA GLU A 795 0.88 -19.72 -34.41
C GLU A 795 1.39 -20.10 -33.02
N LEU A 796 2.16 -21.19 -32.93
CA LEU A 796 2.79 -21.63 -31.69
C LEU A 796 3.74 -20.55 -31.13
N TRP A 797 4.55 -19.92 -31.99
CA TRP A 797 5.43 -18.82 -31.61
C TRP A 797 4.66 -17.59 -31.16
N ARG A 798 3.59 -17.20 -31.87
CA ARG A 798 2.72 -16.08 -31.48
C ARG A 798 2.10 -16.34 -30.11
N LYS A 799 1.60 -17.54 -29.86
CA LYS A 799 1.06 -17.95 -28.55
C LYS A 799 2.13 -17.86 -27.47
N ALA A 800 3.28 -18.51 -27.68
CA ALA A 800 4.38 -18.56 -26.72
C ALA A 800 5.03 -17.22 -26.37
N ASN A 801 4.76 -16.16 -27.15
CA ASN A 801 5.25 -14.80 -26.89
C ASN A 801 4.18 -13.87 -26.29
N ARG A 802 2.91 -14.29 -26.18
CA ARG A 802 1.86 -13.51 -25.51
C ARG A 802 2.24 -13.23 -24.05
N TYR A 803 2.07 -11.98 -23.62
CA TYR A 803 2.38 -11.54 -22.24
C TYR A 803 3.80 -11.94 -21.78
N GLU A 804 4.82 -11.77 -22.65
CA GLU A 804 6.19 -12.22 -22.37
C GLU A 804 6.29 -13.74 -22.12
N GLY A 805 5.41 -14.51 -22.74
CA GLY A 805 5.29 -15.96 -22.60
C GLY A 805 4.56 -16.44 -21.34
N LYS A 806 3.87 -15.54 -20.63
CA LYS A 806 3.15 -15.81 -19.38
C LYS A 806 1.63 -15.83 -19.52
N GLY A 807 1.10 -15.78 -20.76
CA GLY A 807 -0.33 -16.03 -20.99
C GLY A 807 -0.73 -17.43 -20.53
N CYS A 808 -2.03 -17.69 -20.38
CA CYS A 808 -2.56 -18.94 -19.82
C CYS A 808 -3.68 -19.55 -20.69
N LEU A 809 -3.59 -19.42 -22.02
CA LEU A 809 -4.63 -19.93 -22.93
C LEU A 809 -4.79 -21.44 -22.82
N ASP A 810 -3.67 -22.17 -22.79
CA ASP A 810 -3.72 -23.64 -22.72
C ASP A 810 -4.31 -24.11 -21.39
N ALA A 811 -4.03 -23.40 -20.28
CA ALA A 811 -4.66 -23.70 -18.99
C ALA A 811 -6.17 -23.47 -19.02
N ALA A 812 -6.63 -22.38 -19.65
CA ALA A 812 -8.06 -22.13 -19.86
C ALA A 812 -8.69 -23.19 -20.77
N GLU A 813 -7.99 -23.63 -21.81
CA GLU A 813 -8.43 -24.69 -22.71
C GLU A 813 -8.50 -26.06 -22.01
N HIS A 814 -7.55 -26.38 -21.13
CA HIS A 814 -7.56 -27.60 -20.33
C HIS A 814 -8.80 -27.68 -19.43
N ILE A 815 -9.23 -26.54 -18.87
CA ILE A 815 -10.48 -26.46 -18.09
C ILE A 815 -11.67 -26.90 -18.94
N GLU A 816 -11.83 -26.34 -20.14
CA GLU A 816 -12.99 -26.59 -21.00
C GLU A 816 -12.98 -27.95 -21.69
N LYS A 817 -11.82 -28.38 -22.18
CA LYS A 817 -11.72 -29.56 -23.04
C LYS A 817 -11.42 -30.84 -22.29
N ILE A 818 -10.65 -30.75 -21.19
CA ILE A 818 -10.18 -31.92 -20.46
C ILE A 818 -10.92 -32.05 -19.13
N LEU A 819 -10.79 -31.06 -18.24
CA LEU A 819 -11.35 -31.14 -16.89
C LEU A 819 -12.88 -31.20 -16.91
N ALA A 820 -13.53 -30.37 -17.72
CA ALA A 820 -14.99 -30.31 -17.83
C ALA A 820 -15.63 -31.65 -18.21
N SER A 821 -14.95 -32.45 -19.04
CA SER A 821 -15.48 -33.73 -19.55
C SER A 821 -15.89 -34.71 -18.44
N SER A 822 -15.27 -34.61 -17.27
CA SER A 822 -15.57 -35.46 -16.11
C SER A 822 -16.76 -34.97 -15.27
N PHE A 823 -17.26 -33.76 -15.50
CA PHE A 823 -18.26 -33.11 -14.65
C PHE A 823 -19.53 -32.68 -15.39
N ILE A 824 -19.45 -32.37 -16.69
CA ILE A 824 -20.62 -32.03 -17.51
C ILE A 824 -21.65 -33.16 -17.46
N GLY A 825 -22.93 -32.80 -17.31
CA GLY A 825 -24.06 -33.71 -17.20
C GLY A 825 -24.25 -34.30 -15.79
N LYS A 826 -23.28 -34.17 -14.88
CA LYS A 826 -23.47 -34.57 -13.49
C LYS A 826 -24.27 -33.50 -12.75
N THR A 827 -25.19 -33.95 -11.92
CA THR A 827 -25.83 -33.09 -10.91
C THR A 827 -24.88 -32.76 -9.79
N VAL A 828 -25.09 -31.64 -9.09
CA VAL A 828 -24.25 -31.28 -7.94
C VAL A 828 -24.23 -32.40 -6.89
N SER A 829 -25.35 -33.12 -6.70
CA SER A 829 -25.40 -34.29 -5.81
C SER A 829 -24.50 -35.46 -6.23
N GLN A 830 -24.23 -35.60 -7.54
CA GLN A 830 -23.38 -36.64 -8.09
C GLN A 830 -21.88 -36.28 -8.04
N LEU A 831 -21.52 -35.05 -7.65
CA LEU A 831 -20.12 -34.64 -7.48
C LEU A 831 -19.47 -35.29 -6.26
N GLY A 832 -20.27 -35.64 -5.24
CA GLY A 832 -19.77 -36.18 -3.98
C GLY A 832 -19.17 -35.09 -3.07
N SER A 833 -18.10 -35.44 -2.36
CA SER A 833 -17.36 -34.53 -1.48
C SER A 833 -16.32 -33.72 -2.25
N LEU A 834 -15.74 -32.70 -1.59
CA LEU A 834 -14.60 -31.96 -2.13
C LEU A 834 -13.39 -32.86 -2.41
N VAL A 835 -13.17 -33.90 -1.58
CA VAL A 835 -12.13 -34.92 -1.81
C VAL A 835 -12.41 -35.72 -3.09
N ASP A 836 -13.66 -36.06 -3.37
CA ASP A 836 -14.02 -36.81 -4.58
C ASP A 836 -13.80 -35.97 -5.84
N ILE A 837 -14.10 -34.67 -5.77
CA ILE A 837 -13.80 -33.70 -6.83
C ILE A 837 -12.29 -33.62 -7.07
N ASP A 838 -11.52 -33.34 -6.02
CA ASP A 838 -10.06 -33.18 -6.14
C ASP A 838 -9.40 -34.48 -6.58
N ARG A 839 -9.86 -35.64 -6.09
CA ARG A 839 -9.41 -36.96 -6.56
C ARG A 839 -9.66 -37.14 -8.05
N GLN A 840 -10.84 -36.76 -8.55
CA GLN A 840 -11.14 -36.84 -9.99
C GLN A 840 -10.25 -35.90 -10.81
N LEU A 841 -9.96 -34.69 -10.32
CA LEU A 841 -9.04 -33.76 -10.99
C LEU A 841 -7.62 -34.31 -11.05
N LEU A 842 -7.09 -34.85 -9.95
CA LEU A 842 -5.76 -35.46 -9.91
C LEU A 842 -5.69 -36.76 -10.73
N LYS A 843 -6.78 -37.51 -10.82
CA LYS A 843 -6.89 -38.66 -11.72
C LYS A 843 -6.68 -38.24 -13.17
N LEU A 844 -7.32 -37.16 -13.61
CA LEU A 844 -7.14 -36.63 -14.97
C LEU A 844 -5.70 -36.18 -15.20
N GLU A 845 -5.07 -35.51 -14.24
CA GLU A 845 -3.64 -35.14 -14.34
C GLU A 845 -2.76 -36.38 -14.54
N LEU A 846 -2.98 -37.43 -13.76
CA LEU A 846 -2.22 -38.68 -13.87
C LEU A 846 -2.45 -39.40 -15.21
N GLU A 847 -3.70 -39.43 -15.70
CA GLU A 847 -4.04 -40.01 -17.01
C GLU A 847 -3.36 -39.26 -18.14
N GLN A 848 -3.33 -37.92 -18.08
CA GLN A 848 -2.68 -37.08 -19.07
C GLN A 848 -1.15 -37.20 -19.00
N ALA A 849 -0.57 -37.33 -17.81
CA ALA A 849 0.85 -37.60 -17.64
C ALA A 849 1.27 -38.96 -18.24
N LYS A 850 0.45 -40.00 -18.07
CA LYS A 850 0.66 -41.30 -18.71
C LYS A 850 0.55 -41.21 -20.23
N ALA A 851 -0.48 -40.52 -20.74
CA ALA A 851 -0.68 -40.33 -22.17
C ALA A 851 0.47 -39.55 -22.82
N ALA A 852 1.05 -38.58 -22.09
CA ALA A 852 2.22 -37.81 -22.51
C ALA A 852 3.56 -38.56 -22.33
N GLY A 853 3.55 -39.81 -21.84
CA GLY A 853 4.76 -40.60 -21.60
C GLY A 853 5.67 -40.04 -20.50
N ARG A 854 5.13 -39.21 -19.59
CA ARG A 854 5.90 -38.59 -18.49
C ARG A 854 6.07 -39.49 -17.28
N ILE A 855 5.24 -40.52 -17.17
CA ILE A 855 5.32 -41.51 -16.09
C ILE A 855 4.94 -42.89 -16.62
N ALA A 856 5.65 -43.92 -16.17
CA ALA A 856 5.34 -45.30 -16.51
C ALA A 856 4.05 -45.78 -15.82
N ALA A 857 3.31 -46.70 -16.45
CA ALA A 857 2.04 -47.20 -15.89
C ALA A 857 2.24 -47.92 -14.54
N ASP A 858 3.36 -48.62 -14.39
CA ASP A 858 3.81 -49.39 -13.23
C ASP A 858 4.67 -48.59 -12.26
N ALA A 859 4.81 -47.27 -12.44
CA ALA A 859 5.59 -46.42 -11.55
C ALA A 859 5.13 -46.57 -10.07
N PRO A 860 6.05 -46.47 -9.09
CA PRO A 860 5.73 -46.51 -7.67
C PRO A 860 4.67 -45.48 -7.26
N THR A 861 3.93 -45.77 -6.20
CA THR A 861 2.84 -44.92 -5.69
C THR A 861 3.31 -43.49 -5.40
N GLU A 862 4.43 -43.30 -4.71
CA GLU A 862 4.95 -41.96 -4.42
C GLU A 862 5.39 -41.19 -5.67
N GLU A 863 5.90 -41.86 -6.70
CA GLU A 863 6.24 -41.20 -7.96
C GLU A 863 4.97 -40.71 -8.68
N LYS A 864 3.89 -41.52 -8.66
CA LYS A 864 2.58 -41.10 -9.17
C LYS A 864 2.02 -39.91 -8.39
N ILE A 865 2.13 -39.92 -7.06
CA ILE A 865 1.71 -38.81 -6.21
C ILE A 865 2.50 -37.56 -6.54
N HIS A 866 3.83 -37.68 -6.65
CA HIS A 866 4.69 -36.56 -7.00
C HIS A 866 4.30 -35.92 -8.33
N VAL A 867 4.03 -36.71 -9.37
CA VAL A 867 3.56 -36.19 -10.67
C VAL A 867 2.21 -35.45 -10.52
N MET A 868 1.27 -35.98 -9.74
CA MET A 868 -0.02 -35.33 -9.46
C MET A 868 0.12 -34.03 -8.65
N GLN A 869 1.07 -33.97 -7.71
CA GLN A 869 1.38 -32.76 -6.94
C GLN A 869 1.99 -31.68 -7.83
N ARG A 870 2.86 -32.08 -8.77
CA ARG A 870 3.52 -31.16 -9.72
C ARG A 870 2.56 -30.52 -10.72
N LYS A 871 1.48 -31.21 -11.11
CA LYS A 871 0.46 -30.68 -12.05
C LYS A 871 1.07 -30.18 -13.37
N GLY A 872 2.13 -30.86 -13.81
CA GLY A 872 2.95 -30.42 -14.92
C GLY A 872 2.28 -30.52 -16.28
N VAL A 873 1.17 -31.28 -16.40
CA VAL A 873 0.48 -31.50 -17.68
C VAL A 873 -0.70 -30.57 -17.84
N LEU A 874 -1.66 -30.58 -16.92
CA LEU A 874 -2.86 -29.76 -17.02
C LEU A 874 -2.67 -28.36 -16.44
N GLY A 875 -1.69 -28.19 -15.57
CA GLY A 875 -1.42 -26.92 -14.90
C GLY A 875 -2.18 -26.78 -13.60
N MET A 876 -1.47 -26.30 -12.58
CA MET A 876 -2.05 -25.98 -11.29
C MET A 876 -3.17 -24.94 -11.40
N ASN A 877 -2.96 -23.91 -12.22
CA ASN A 877 -3.92 -22.83 -12.45
C ASN A 877 -5.27 -23.35 -13.02
N ALA A 878 -5.24 -24.40 -13.84
CA ALA A 878 -6.45 -25.07 -14.34
C ALA A 878 -7.10 -25.94 -13.25
N ILE A 879 -6.31 -26.75 -12.54
CA ILE A 879 -6.83 -27.70 -11.53
C ILE A 879 -7.39 -26.96 -10.32
N LEU A 880 -6.67 -26.00 -9.76
CA LEU A 880 -7.11 -25.27 -8.57
C LEU A 880 -8.34 -24.40 -8.86
N SER A 881 -8.43 -23.79 -10.04
CA SER A 881 -9.61 -23.00 -10.42
C SER A 881 -10.87 -23.87 -10.50
N MET A 882 -10.74 -25.09 -11.04
CA MET A 882 -11.81 -26.09 -11.05
C MET A 882 -12.17 -26.58 -9.63
N SER A 883 -11.17 -26.88 -8.79
CA SER A 883 -11.36 -27.26 -7.39
C SER A 883 -12.16 -26.19 -6.61
N LEU A 884 -11.80 -24.92 -6.78
CA LEU A 884 -12.51 -23.78 -6.18
C LEU A 884 -13.95 -23.65 -6.67
N ALA A 885 -14.17 -23.70 -7.99
CA ALA A 885 -15.48 -23.48 -8.57
C ALA A 885 -16.47 -24.61 -8.21
N LEU A 886 -16.02 -25.87 -8.29
CA LEU A 886 -16.83 -27.04 -7.90
C LEU A 886 -17.02 -27.12 -6.39
N GLY A 887 -15.99 -26.80 -5.59
CA GLY A 887 -16.09 -26.72 -4.13
C GLY A 887 -17.15 -25.72 -3.68
N ARG A 888 -17.21 -24.55 -4.31
CA ARG A 888 -18.27 -23.54 -4.07
C ARG A 888 -19.66 -24.06 -4.43
N ALA A 889 -19.79 -24.78 -5.56
CA ALA A 889 -21.06 -25.38 -5.94
C ALA A 889 -21.54 -26.43 -4.93
N VAL A 890 -20.64 -27.29 -4.46
CA VAL A 890 -20.94 -28.29 -3.42
C VAL A 890 -21.29 -27.61 -2.10
N ALA A 891 -20.52 -26.62 -1.66
CA ALA A 891 -20.81 -25.86 -0.43
C ALA A 891 -22.21 -25.23 -0.48
N ALA A 892 -22.53 -24.53 -1.56
CA ALA A 892 -23.83 -23.89 -1.76
C ALA A 892 -24.98 -24.92 -1.75
N SER A 893 -24.79 -26.10 -2.35
CA SER A 893 -25.80 -27.18 -2.32
C SER A 893 -26.04 -27.77 -0.92
N GLN A 894 -25.20 -27.43 0.05
CA GLN A 894 -25.32 -27.81 1.45
C GLN A 894 -25.75 -26.63 2.35
N GLY A 895 -26.07 -25.46 1.76
CA GLY A 895 -26.37 -24.24 2.52
C GLY A 895 -25.17 -23.72 3.30
N LYS A 896 -23.96 -23.94 2.77
CA LYS A 896 -22.68 -23.60 3.37
C LYS A 896 -21.86 -22.70 2.46
N GLU A 897 -20.97 -21.95 3.06
CA GLU A 897 -19.90 -21.24 2.37
C GLU A 897 -18.66 -22.14 2.20
N LEU A 898 -17.76 -21.77 1.28
CA LEU A 898 -16.56 -22.54 0.99
C LEU A 898 -15.70 -22.81 2.23
N TRP A 899 -15.52 -21.81 3.10
CA TRP A 899 -14.74 -21.95 4.34
C TRP A 899 -15.32 -23.02 5.29
N GLN A 900 -16.63 -23.22 5.31
CA GLN A 900 -17.26 -24.24 6.15
C GLN A 900 -16.98 -25.64 5.60
N LEU A 901 -17.04 -25.80 4.27
CA LEU A 901 -16.73 -27.07 3.62
C LEU A 901 -15.27 -27.49 3.86
N ILE A 902 -14.32 -26.55 3.76
CA ILE A 902 -12.89 -26.79 4.05
C ILE A 902 -12.68 -27.15 5.53
N ARG A 903 -13.35 -26.42 6.44
CA ARG A 903 -13.29 -26.67 7.89
C ARG A 903 -13.76 -28.09 8.23
N GLU A 904 -14.90 -28.51 7.70
CA GLU A 904 -15.45 -29.85 7.93
C GLU A 904 -14.52 -30.95 7.41
N GLN A 905 -13.93 -30.74 6.24
CA GLN A 905 -12.98 -31.69 5.67
C GLN A 905 -11.73 -31.86 6.56
N ALA A 906 -11.19 -30.75 7.08
CA ALA A 906 -10.07 -30.78 7.98
C ALA A 906 -10.41 -31.47 9.32
N LEU A 907 -11.59 -31.16 9.86
CA LEU A 907 -12.11 -31.77 11.08
C LEU A 907 -12.27 -33.29 10.93
N GLU A 908 -12.84 -33.75 9.82
CA GLU A 908 -13.00 -35.16 9.49
C GLU A 908 -11.64 -35.86 9.37
N ALA A 909 -10.68 -35.27 8.67
CA ALA A 909 -9.34 -35.85 8.51
C ALA A 909 -8.62 -35.97 9.85
N ALA A 910 -8.64 -34.93 10.68
CA ALA A 910 -8.05 -34.95 12.02
C ALA A 910 -8.71 -36.01 12.91
N ALA A 911 -10.05 -36.10 12.91
CA ALA A 911 -10.80 -37.08 13.69
C ALA A 911 -10.50 -38.53 13.24
N LYS A 912 -10.32 -38.77 11.94
CA LYS A 912 -9.91 -40.08 11.42
C LYS A 912 -8.51 -40.49 11.88
N VAL A 913 -7.55 -39.57 11.92
CA VAL A 913 -6.21 -39.85 12.45
C VAL A 913 -6.28 -40.20 13.94
N ILE A 914 -7.04 -39.44 14.74
CA ILE A 914 -7.24 -39.73 16.17
C ILE A 914 -7.90 -41.11 16.36
N ALA A 915 -9.01 -41.38 15.67
CA ALA A 915 -9.72 -42.65 15.76
C ALA A 915 -8.85 -43.84 15.31
N GLY A 916 -7.98 -43.65 14.31
CA GLY A 916 -7.02 -44.67 13.88
C GLY A 916 -6.00 -45.02 14.96
N TYR A 917 -5.61 -44.06 15.81
CA TYR A 917 -4.65 -44.28 16.90
C TYR A 917 -5.31 -44.80 18.19
N GLU A 918 -6.38 -44.15 18.64
CA GLU A 918 -7.06 -44.42 19.92
C GLU A 918 -8.12 -45.53 19.82
N GLY A 919 -8.57 -45.86 18.61
CA GLY A 919 -9.74 -46.69 18.37
C GLY A 919 -11.06 -45.92 18.46
N GLY A 920 -12.13 -46.52 17.93
CA GLY A 920 -13.47 -45.94 17.93
C GLY A 920 -13.90 -45.34 16.58
N SER A 921 -14.95 -44.52 16.62
CA SER A 921 -15.59 -43.93 15.43
C SER A 921 -15.25 -42.44 15.32
N TRP A 922 -14.71 -42.02 14.17
CA TRP A 922 -14.42 -40.61 13.92
C TRP A 922 -15.70 -39.76 13.90
N GLN A 923 -16.83 -40.34 13.49
CA GLN A 923 -18.13 -39.65 13.51
C GLN A 923 -18.56 -39.30 14.93
N GLU A 924 -18.28 -40.18 15.90
CA GLU A 924 -18.56 -39.91 17.32
C GLU A 924 -17.64 -38.82 17.89
N ILE A 925 -16.38 -38.74 17.43
CA ILE A 925 -15.45 -37.66 17.81
C ILE A 925 -16.00 -36.32 17.32
N VAL A 926 -16.34 -36.20 16.04
CA VAL A 926 -16.86 -34.97 15.43
C VAL A 926 -18.19 -34.54 16.05
N LYS A 927 -19.03 -35.50 16.47
CA LYS A 927 -20.33 -35.21 17.10
C LYS A 927 -20.21 -34.71 18.55
N LYS A 928 -19.18 -35.14 19.29
CA LYS A 928 -19.04 -34.87 20.73
C LYS A 928 -18.08 -33.75 21.06
N LYS A 929 -17.12 -33.47 20.17
CA LYS A 929 -16.03 -32.53 20.41
C LYS A 929 -16.10 -31.34 19.47
N SER A 930 -15.72 -30.17 19.95
CA SER A 930 -15.58 -28.98 19.10
C SER A 930 -14.37 -29.12 18.16
N MET A 931 -14.31 -28.27 17.13
CA MET A 931 -13.15 -28.19 16.21
C MET A 931 -11.84 -27.99 16.98
N GLU A 932 -11.85 -27.11 17.98
CA GLU A 932 -10.68 -26.77 18.80
C GLU A 932 -10.20 -27.97 19.62
N GLU A 933 -11.13 -28.72 20.22
CA GLU A 933 -10.82 -29.93 20.99
C GLU A 933 -10.24 -31.03 20.10
N VAL A 934 -10.82 -31.22 18.89
CA VAL A 934 -10.29 -32.20 17.93
C VAL A 934 -8.93 -31.79 17.42
N MET A 935 -8.71 -30.52 17.06
CA MET A 935 -7.42 -30.05 16.58
C MET A 935 -6.34 -30.11 17.67
N THR A 936 -6.67 -29.75 18.91
CA THR A 936 -5.74 -29.89 20.05
C THR A 936 -5.35 -31.34 20.23
N ARG A 937 -6.32 -32.27 20.26
CA ARG A 937 -6.04 -33.69 20.41
C ARG A 937 -5.25 -34.25 19.22
N PHE A 938 -5.54 -33.80 18.00
CA PHE A 938 -4.80 -34.19 16.81
C PHE A 938 -3.31 -33.80 16.91
N LYS A 939 -3.00 -32.57 17.35
CA LYS A 939 -1.61 -32.12 17.57
C LYS A 939 -0.86 -33.00 18.58
N GLU A 940 -1.55 -33.51 19.60
CA GLU A 940 -0.96 -34.40 20.61
C GLU A 940 -0.66 -35.79 20.04
N VAL A 941 -1.60 -36.39 19.30
CA VAL A 941 -1.51 -37.82 18.92
C VAL A 941 -0.87 -38.07 17.55
N ALA A 942 -0.88 -37.10 16.63
CA ALA A 942 -0.49 -37.35 15.23
C ALA A 942 0.96 -37.88 15.12
N LYS A 943 1.90 -37.31 15.88
CA LYS A 943 3.30 -37.76 15.91
C LYS A 943 3.46 -39.13 16.56
N GLU A 944 2.73 -39.39 17.65
CA GLU A 944 2.75 -40.70 18.33
C GLU A 944 2.18 -41.80 17.44
N ALA A 945 1.12 -41.49 16.69
CA ALA A 945 0.53 -42.38 15.70
C ALA A 945 1.51 -42.70 14.56
N ALA A 946 2.19 -41.68 14.04
CA ALA A 946 3.21 -41.81 13.01
C ALA A 946 4.37 -42.70 13.48
N GLN A 947 4.87 -42.46 14.69
CA GLN A 947 5.92 -43.26 15.30
C GLN A 947 5.50 -44.72 15.51
N LYS A 948 4.26 -44.96 15.97
CA LYS A 948 3.71 -46.31 16.18
C LYS A 948 3.58 -47.10 14.87
N GLU A 949 3.23 -46.44 13.78
CA GLU A 949 3.09 -47.06 12.45
C GLU A 949 4.41 -47.11 11.65
N GLY A 950 5.47 -46.45 12.13
CA GLY A 950 6.72 -46.33 11.38
C GLY A 950 6.57 -45.55 10.08
N LYS A 951 5.64 -44.57 10.04
CA LYS A 951 5.30 -43.78 8.85
C LYS A 951 5.39 -42.28 9.15
N PRO A 952 5.64 -41.43 8.14
CA PRO A 952 5.49 -39.98 8.27
C PRO A 952 4.05 -39.58 8.62
N VAL A 953 3.89 -38.42 9.27
CA VAL A 953 2.57 -37.89 9.65
C VAL A 953 1.74 -37.56 8.40
N TYR A 954 2.36 -36.98 7.36
CA TYR A 954 1.64 -36.65 6.12
C TYR A 954 0.99 -37.88 5.48
N GLU A 955 1.61 -39.08 5.57
CA GLU A 955 1.01 -40.31 5.04
C GLU A 955 -0.24 -40.73 5.81
N LEU A 956 -0.26 -40.54 7.13
CA LEU A 956 -1.44 -40.82 7.94
C LEU A 956 -2.59 -39.90 7.54
N ILE A 957 -2.30 -38.62 7.29
CA ILE A 957 -3.27 -37.62 6.87
C ILE A 957 -3.76 -37.90 5.44
N ARG A 958 -2.87 -38.24 4.49
CA ARG A 958 -3.24 -38.68 3.13
C ARG A 958 -4.17 -39.90 3.17
N ARG A 959 -3.96 -40.84 4.09
CA ARG A 959 -4.87 -41.99 4.25
C ARG A 959 -6.22 -41.60 4.85
N ALA A 960 -6.25 -40.64 5.78
CA ALA A 960 -7.49 -40.09 6.33
C ALA A 960 -8.28 -39.25 5.31
N LEU A 961 -7.55 -38.60 4.39
CA LEU A 961 -8.07 -37.78 3.30
C LEU A 961 -7.56 -38.29 1.94
N PRO A 962 -8.09 -39.42 1.43
CA PRO A 962 -7.54 -40.14 0.27
C PRO A 962 -7.76 -39.40 -1.06
N VAL A 963 -7.06 -38.28 -1.27
CA VAL A 963 -7.19 -37.44 -2.47
C VAL A 963 -6.49 -38.06 -3.68
N TYR A 964 -5.47 -38.89 -3.46
CA TYR A 964 -4.71 -39.51 -4.56
C TYR A 964 -5.34 -40.86 -4.98
N PRO A 965 -5.64 -41.06 -6.28
CA PRO A 965 -6.25 -42.28 -6.82
C PRO A 965 -5.21 -43.38 -7.12
N VAL A 966 -4.39 -43.77 -6.13
CA VAL A 966 -3.26 -44.72 -6.29
C VAL A 966 -3.10 -45.70 -5.15
#